data_AF-A0A3E1F1H7-F1
#
_entry.id   AF-A0A3E1F1H7-F1
#
_cell.length_a   1.000
_cell.length_b   1.000
_cell.length_c   1.000
_cell.angle_alpha   90.00
_cell.angle_beta   90.00
_cell.angle_gamma   90.00
#
_symmetry.space_group_name_H-M   'P 1'
#
loop_
_entity.id
_entity.type
_entity.pdbx_description
1 polymer ?
#
loop_
_entity_poly.entity_id
_entity_poly.type
_entity_poly.pdbx_seq_one_letter_code
_entity_poly.pdbx_strand_id
1 'polypeptide(L)'
;MKSFVLNSEKLKKTEYFCLRFYKHHFLMKQKLKWGQKFFRILLITIYICVQSLSFAQKDVYLVIGQSNTSGRGAIEAQDMVSLPGVDLFNGITWETATNIDPTSNSGDGGMNRYSPIRKTNKIQGLSFAYTFGKMTYKLTGTQIGLVVQARGGTSINDWGENATAGYYAQALTRLDAALALGGSTLKGILWHQGESDKNDANYIHKLKELISAFRTDLSMPNLPFFVGELSKHRLDYENFNTNLRQTTVVGGPLHIANTTYVSTVGLQTTDRIHFNSNAQRILGNRYAAKVLEKVYGLTYVQNQVIYVTQDAYVRGGSYASTPQQAGEPEFMRIKEDSSNANNIYRGLLEFDMSSISSIPNVKIVDASLLMSGNVEVTNGPIDIGFYDIDPTWSESTVNFNTAPNFTNQISESTTTFNTDDNDEDNDGDTVEVVHTAADITAFIRDKYAAASSIISLGLKSESDGNTQFKFSTKEDNANYADRAQIVISYFVSNICLPISGTDVQIACETFDWIDGNTYSASNNTATFTLTNATGCDSVVTLDLTINTPTTGTDVQVACETFDWIDGNTYSASNNTATFTLTNAAGCDSVVTLDLTINTVNVMTTVDELTITADQAGATYQWIDCATNMEIPGETNQSFTATSNGDYAVVVTENNCSDTSACTSITTVGLENNMAQIAIKAYPNPSRNTFTIESDMLLSAVGIYVVSVDGKEIFKTNDIQSSSYIINCSQWTPGVYFLTVATENGNKMLKLVKE
;
A
#
# COMPACT_ATOMS: atom_id res chain seq x y z
N MET A 1 -88.71 32.47 60.20
CA MET A 1 -88.37 33.91 60.29
C MET A 1 -86.86 34.03 60.37
N LYS A 2 -86.26 34.90 59.53
CA LYS A 2 -85.00 35.68 59.66
C LYS A 2 -83.89 35.11 60.58
N SER A 3 -82.60 35.13 60.33
CA SER A 3 -81.66 35.64 59.32
C SER A 3 -80.30 35.56 60.04
N PHE A 4 -79.22 35.08 59.42
CA PHE A 4 -77.91 35.74 59.35
C PHE A 4 -76.82 34.73 58.96
N VAL A 5 -76.31 34.98 57.76
CA VAL A 5 -75.05 34.53 57.19
C VAL A 5 -73.92 35.29 57.86
N LEU A 6 -72.80 34.62 58.15
CA LEU A 6 -71.47 35.27 58.19
C LEU A 6 -70.38 34.29 57.70
N ASN A 7 -69.90 34.61 56.49
CA ASN A 7 -68.56 34.40 55.92
C ASN A 7 -67.85 33.03 55.98
N SER A 8 -67.93 32.27 54.88
CA SER A 8 -66.89 31.28 54.48
C SER A 8 -66.35 31.49 53.04
N GLU A 9 -66.64 32.64 52.41
CA GLU A 9 -66.33 32.88 50.99
C GLU A 9 -64.85 33.10 50.65
N LYS A 10 -63.95 33.20 51.64
CA LYS A 10 -62.50 33.28 51.38
C LYS A 10 -61.77 31.92 51.30
N LEU A 11 -62.40 30.80 51.65
CA LEU A 11 -61.79 29.46 51.57
C LEU A 11 -62.18 28.67 50.30
N LYS A 12 -63.31 28.99 49.65
CA LYS A 12 -63.81 28.22 48.50
C LYS A 12 -63.15 28.54 47.15
N LYS A 13 -62.48 29.69 46.98
CA LYS A 13 -61.79 30.03 45.71
C LYS A 13 -60.41 29.39 45.57
N THR A 14 -59.72 29.07 46.67
CA THR A 14 -58.38 28.47 46.65
C THR A 14 -58.41 26.96 46.44
N GLU A 15 -59.40 26.26 47.00
CA GLU A 15 -59.59 24.81 46.81
C GLU A 15 -60.06 24.45 45.39
N TYR A 16 -60.90 25.28 44.77
CA TYR A 16 -61.40 25.02 43.41
C TYR A 16 -60.31 25.17 42.34
N PHE A 17 -59.32 26.04 42.55
CA PHE A 17 -58.19 26.22 41.64
C PHE A 17 -57.17 25.08 41.78
N CYS A 18 -56.89 24.62 43.00
CA CYS A 18 -56.00 23.47 43.23
C CYS A 18 -56.57 22.14 42.69
N LEU A 19 -57.87 21.87 42.85
CA LEU A 19 -58.48 20.64 42.30
C LEU A 19 -58.50 20.61 40.77
N ARG A 20 -58.70 21.76 40.11
CA ARG A 20 -58.62 21.85 38.64
C ARG A 20 -57.20 21.64 38.14
N PHE A 21 -56.19 22.19 38.81
CA PHE A 21 -54.78 22.02 38.45
C PHE A 21 -54.32 20.57 38.66
N TYR A 22 -54.70 19.91 39.77
CA TYR A 22 -54.37 18.51 40.02
C TYR A 22 -55.04 17.56 39.04
N LYS A 23 -56.30 17.80 38.67
CA LYS A 23 -57.03 16.96 37.70
C LYS A 23 -56.44 17.13 36.29
N HIS A 24 -56.05 18.35 35.90
CA HIS A 24 -55.37 18.59 34.61
C HIS A 24 -53.95 18.00 34.57
N HIS A 25 -53.21 18.10 35.68
CA HIS A 25 -51.84 17.54 35.78
C HIS A 25 -51.85 16.01 35.86
N PHE A 26 -52.84 15.40 36.52
CA PHE A 26 -53.03 13.95 36.57
C PHE A 26 -53.45 13.38 35.20
N LEU A 27 -54.36 14.06 34.50
CA LEU A 27 -54.75 13.70 33.12
C LEU A 27 -53.59 13.90 32.13
N MET A 28 -52.76 14.94 32.28
CA MET A 28 -51.53 15.09 31.49
C MET A 28 -50.50 14.00 31.79
N LYS A 29 -50.27 13.64 33.06
CA LYS A 29 -49.35 12.54 33.43
C LYS A 29 -49.85 11.17 32.93
N GLN A 30 -51.15 10.92 32.91
CA GLN A 30 -51.70 9.71 32.31
C GLN A 30 -51.59 9.71 30.77
N LYS A 31 -51.84 10.84 30.09
CA LYS A 31 -51.62 10.99 28.64
C LYS A 31 -50.14 10.88 28.25
N LEU A 32 -49.21 11.37 29.08
CA LEU A 32 -47.77 11.23 28.86
C LEU A 32 -47.29 9.79 29.09
N LYS A 33 -47.82 9.07 30.09
CA LYS A 33 -47.54 7.64 30.32
C LYS A 33 -48.15 6.74 29.24
N TRP A 34 -49.34 7.06 28.75
CA TRP A 34 -49.94 6.38 27.60
C TRP A 34 -49.16 6.69 26.32
N GLY A 35 -48.77 7.94 26.08
CA GLY A 35 -47.90 8.33 24.97
C GLY A 35 -46.53 7.67 25.00
N GLN A 36 -45.89 7.55 26.17
CA GLN A 36 -44.61 6.82 26.32
C GLN A 36 -44.77 5.31 26.16
N LYS A 37 -45.89 4.71 26.61
CA LYS A 37 -46.19 3.30 26.34
C LYS A 37 -46.52 3.07 24.86
N PHE A 38 -47.26 3.97 24.22
CA PHE A 38 -47.57 3.90 22.80
C PHE A 38 -46.32 4.13 21.94
N PHE A 39 -45.41 5.01 22.35
CA PHE A 39 -44.13 5.27 21.70
C PHE A 39 -43.14 4.12 21.93
N ARG A 40 -43.14 3.49 23.11
CA ARG A 40 -42.39 2.25 23.36
C ARG A 40 -42.96 1.06 22.61
N ILE A 41 -44.28 0.92 22.53
CA ILE A 41 -44.94 -0.12 21.72
C ILE A 41 -44.64 0.16 20.25
N LEU A 42 -44.78 1.39 19.74
CA LEU A 42 -44.43 1.76 18.38
C LEU A 42 -42.94 1.52 18.09
N LEU A 43 -42.03 1.84 19.00
CA LEU A 43 -40.60 1.53 18.87
C LEU A 43 -40.32 0.04 18.94
N ILE A 44 -41.04 -0.72 19.76
CA ILE A 44 -40.96 -2.19 19.82
C ILE A 44 -41.57 -2.79 18.55
N THR A 45 -42.65 -2.25 18.01
CA THR A 45 -43.29 -2.70 16.77
C THR A 45 -42.45 -2.29 15.56
N ILE A 46 -41.78 -1.14 15.57
CA ILE A 46 -40.78 -0.74 14.58
C ILE A 46 -39.53 -1.60 14.73
N TYR A 47 -39.05 -1.86 15.94
CA TYR A 47 -37.91 -2.75 16.20
C TYR A 47 -38.23 -4.19 15.80
N ILE A 48 -39.43 -4.69 16.09
CA ILE A 48 -39.94 -6.00 15.63
C ILE A 48 -40.19 -5.97 14.12
N CYS A 49 -40.70 -4.89 13.52
CA CYS A 49 -40.87 -4.73 12.07
C CYS A 49 -39.51 -4.72 11.35
N VAL A 50 -38.51 -4.04 11.92
CA VAL A 50 -37.14 -3.94 11.42
C VAL A 50 -36.40 -5.27 11.63
N GLN A 51 -36.66 -5.98 12.73
CA GLN A 51 -36.18 -7.36 12.95
C GLN A 51 -36.91 -8.37 12.03
N SER A 52 -38.16 -8.12 11.64
CA SER A 52 -38.90 -8.94 10.66
C SER A 52 -38.66 -8.55 9.20
N LEU A 53 -37.91 -7.47 8.97
CA LEU A 53 -37.31 -7.10 7.68
C LEU A 53 -35.80 -7.37 7.73
N SER A 54 -35.37 -8.45 8.40
CA SER A 54 -34.12 -9.09 8.04
C SER A 54 -34.33 -9.78 6.68
N PHE A 55 -34.23 -9.03 5.58
CA PHE A 55 -33.97 -9.68 4.30
C PHE A 55 -32.68 -10.46 4.49
N ALA A 56 -32.76 -11.80 4.43
CA ALA A 56 -31.58 -12.62 4.60
C ALA A 56 -30.58 -12.22 3.50
N GLN A 57 -29.45 -11.66 3.94
CA GLN A 57 -28.45 -11.10 3.04
C GLN A 57 -27.89 -12.21 2.16
N LYS A 58 -28.04 -12.06 0.84
CA LYS A 58 -27.60 -13.06 -0.13
C LYS A 58 -26.31 -12.66 -0.81
N ASP A 59 -25.45 -13.64 -1.00
CA ASP A 59 -24.36 -13.58 -1.94
C ASP A 59 -24.88 -13.96 -3.33
N VAL A 60 -24.98 -12.95 -4.19
CA VAL A 60 -25.58 -13.06 -5.51
C VAL A 60 -24.53 -13.40 -6.55
N TYR A 61 -24.86 -14.31 -7.46
CA TYR A 61 -24.05 -14.68 -8.60
C TYR A 61 -24.85 -14.57 -9.88
N LEU A 62 -24.30 -13.83 -10.85
CA LEU A 62 -24.84 -13.77 -12.21
C LEU A 62 -24.28 -14.95 -13.01
N VAL A 63 -25.16 -15.80 -13.55
CA VAL A 63 -24.80 -16.99 -14.32
C VAL A 63 -25.21 -16.79 -15.77
N ILE A 64 -24.23 -16.65 -16.66
CA ILE A 64 -24.43 -16.25 -18.06
C ILE A 64 -23.65 -17.13 -19.04
N GLY A 65 -24.07 -17.12 -20.30
CA GLY A 65 -23.45 -17.90 -21.37
C GLY A 65 -24.45 -18.66 -22.23
N GLN A 66 -24.07 -19.84 -22.72
CA GLN A 66 -24.82 -20.56 -23.76
C GLN A 66 -25.50 -21.86 -23.31
N SER A 67 -25.51 -22.90 -24.15
CA SER A 67 -26.30 -24.11 -23.95
C SER A 67 -25.88 -24.87 -22.70
N ASN A 68 -24.57 -25.00 -22.46
CA ASN A 68 -24.03 -25.65 -21.27
C ASN A 68 -24.31 -24.85 -19.98
N THR A 69 -24.40 -23.51 -20.02
CA THR A 69 -24.94 -22.71 -18.89
C THR A 69 -26.43 -22.93 -18.69
N SER A 70 -27.20 -22.91 -19.78
CA SER A 70 -28.65 -23.07 -19.71
C SER A 70 -29.08 -24.47 -19.22
N GLY A 71 -28.20 -25.45 -19.37
CA GLY A 71 -28.40 -26.83 -18.97
C GLY A 71 -29.00 -27.70 -20.08
N ARG A 72 -28.37 -28.85 -20.33
CA ARG A 72 -28.79 -29.86 -21.33
C ARG A 72 -28.72 -31.30 -20.82
N GLY A 73 -28.14 -31.52 -19.64
CA GLY A 73 -28.24 -32.80 -18.96
C GLY A 73 -29.70 -33.10 -18.60
N ALA A 74 -30.06 -34.38 -18.54
CA ALA A 74 -31.37 -34.76 -18.05
C ALA A 74 -31.50 -34.36 -16.57
N ILE A 75 -32.68 -33.90 -16.16
CA ILE A 75 -32.98 -33.70 -14.74
C ILE A 75 -33.41 -35.06 -14.20
N GLU A 76 -32.59 -35.66 -13.35
CA GLU A 76 -32.85 -36.97 -12.76
C GLU A 76 -33.50 -36.81 -11.38
N ALA A 77 -33.98 -37.91 -10.78
CA ALA A 77 -34.67 -37.89 -9.49
C ALA A 77 -33.88 -37.18 -8.38
N GLN A 78 -32.55 -37.32 -8.39
CA GLN A 78 -31.66 -36.66 -7.42
C GLN A 78 -31.56 -35.13 -7.58
N ASP A 79 -31.88 -34.59 -8.76
CA ASP A 79 -31.80 -33.16 -9.07
C ASP A 79 -33.12 -32.43 -8.82
N MET A 80 -34.18 -33.17 -8.50
CA MET A 80 -35.54 -32.66 -8.29
C MET A 80 -35.74 -32.05 -6.89
N VAL A 81 -34.70 -32.08 -6.06
CA VAL A 81 -34.75 -31.59 -4.68
C VAL A 81 -34.60 -30.07 -4.66
N SER A 82 -35.53 -29.38 -3.99
CA SER A 82 -35.40 -27.94 -3.72
C SER A 82 -34.19 -27.69 -2.82
N LEU A 83 -33.54 -26.54 -2.96
CA LEU A 83 -32.30 -26.20 -2.25
C LEU A 83 -32.55 -25.15 -1.16
N PRO A 84 -32.84 -25.54 0.09
CA PRO A 84 -32.86 -24.59 1.20
C PRO A 84 -31.57 -23.78 1.24
N GLY A 85 -31.68 -22.46 1.40
CA GLY A 85 -30.52 -21.57 1.44
C GLY A 85 -29.99 -21.09 0.09
N VAL A 86 -30.59 -21.55 -1.01
CA VAL A 86 -30.27 -21.12 -2.37
C VAL A 86 -31.55 -20.64 -3.03
N ASP A 87 -31.55 -19.40 -3.48
CA ASP A 87 -32.69 -18.80 -4.16
C ASP A 87 -32.37 -18.49 -5.63
N LEU A 88 -33.33 -18.72 -6.51
CA LEU A 88 -33.30 -18.34 -7.92
C LEU A 88 -34.14 -17.08 -8.11
N PHE A 89 -33.61 -16.08 -8.80
CA PHE A 89 -34.39 -14.90 -9.15
C PHE A 89 -35.35 -15.23 -10.29
N ASN A 90 -36.65 -15.01 -10.10
CA ASN A 90 -37.68 -15.30 -11.10
C ASN A 90 -38.04 -14.13 -12.02
N GLY A 91 -37.40 -12.96 -11.82
CA GLY A 91 -37.69 -11.73 -12.57
C GLY A 91 -38.51 -10.72 -11.76
N ILE A 92 -39.14 -11.16 -10.67
CA ILE A 92 -39.93 -10.32 -9.77
C ILE A 92 -39.42 -10.44 -8.34
N THR A 93 -39.22 -11.67 -7.85
CA THR A 93 -38.76 -11.97 -6.49
C THR A 93 -37.76 -13.12 -6.49
N TRP A 94 -37.16 -13.36 -5.33
CA TRP A 94 -36.43 -14.58 -5.02
C TRP A 94 -37.40 -15.72 -4.70
N GLU A 95 -37.10 -16.92 -5.19
CA GLU A 95 -37.76 -18.17 -4.81
C GLU A 95 -36.73 -19.25 -4.55
N THR A 96 -37.04 -20.24 -3.72
CA THR A 96 -36.12 -21.35 -3.45
C THR A 96 -35.77 -22.09 -4.75
N ALA A 97 -34.47 -22.22 -5.00
CA ALA A 97 -33.97 -22.84 -6.21
C ALA A 97 -34.37 -24.33 -6.27
N THR A 98 -34.94 -24.74 -7.39
CA THR A 98 -35.35 -26.11 -7.71
C THR A 98 -35.23 -26.31 -9.22
N ASN A 99 -34.97 -27.54 -9.70
CA ASN A 99 -35.00 -27.83 -11.14
C ASN A 99 -36.41 -28.12 -11.66
N ILE A 100 -37.40 -28.28 -10.78
CA ILE A 100 -38.79 -28.48 -11.19
C ILE A 100 -39.44 -27.11 -11.43
N ASP A 101 -40.13 -26.95 -12.56
CA ASP A 101 -41.08 -25.85 -12.71
C ASP A 101 -42.42 -26.27 -12.06
N PRO A 102 -42.86 -25.62 -10.96
CA PRO A 102 -44.11 -25.96 -10.28
C PRO A 102 -45.35 -25.80 -11.16
N THR A 103 -45.23 -25.08 -12.29
CA THR A 103 -46.32 -24.67 -13.17
C THR A 103 -46.34 -25.43 -14.50
N SER A 104 -45.34 -26.27 -14.79
CA SER A 104 -45.21 -26.97 -16.06
C SER A 104 -45.26 -28.50 -15.89
N ASN A 105 -46.23 -29.14 -16.57
CA ASN A 105 -46.29 -30.59 -16.75
C ASN A 105 -45.35 -31.07 -17.89
N SER A 106 -44.73 -30.14 -18.62
CA SER A 106 -43.72 -30.43 -19.63
C SER A 106 -42.34 -30.31 -18.98
N GLY A 107 -41.43 -31.26 -19.20
CA GLY A 107 -40.08 -31.27 -18.61
C GLY A 107 -39.15 -30.09 -18.95
N ASP A 108 -39.68 -28.91 -19.33
CA ASP A 108 -38.98 -27.63 -19.41
C ASP A 108 -38.71 -27.08 -18.00
N GLY A 109 -37.74 -27.69 -17.32
CA GLY A 109 -37.30 -27.36 -15.97
C GLY A 109 -35.87 -26.84 -15.91
N GLY A 110 -35.36 -26.53 -14.73
CA GLY A 110 -33.96 -26.14 -14.53
C GLY A 110 -33.74 -24.66 -14.21
N MET A 111 -32.49 -24.31 -13.95
CA MET A 111 -32.12 -22.99 -13.40
C MET A 111 -32.32 -21.83 -14.38
N ASN A 112 -32.33 -22.08 -15.69
CA ASN A 112 -32.48 -21.04 -16.72
C ASN A 112 -33.94 -20.70 -17.07
N ARG A 113 -34.93 -21.28 -16.38
CA ARG A 113 -36.36 -21.16 -16.75
C ARG A 113 -36.90 -19.72 -16.77
N TYR A 114 -36.36 -18.83 -15.94
CA TYR A 114 -36.79 -17.43 -15.88
C TYR A 114 -35.97 -16.48 -16.74
N SER A 115 -35.01 -16.99 -17.52
CA SER A 115 -34.23 -16.17 -18.43
C SER A 115 -35.10 -15.65 -19.57
N PRO A 116 -35.24 -14.32 -19.76
CA PRO A 116 -36.03 -13.75 -20.85
C PRO A 116 -35.41 -14.03 -22.22
N ILE A 117 -34.11 -14.35 -22.27
CA ILE A 117 -33.37 -14.65 -23.50
C ILE A 117 -33.32 -16.15 -23.80
N ARG A 118 -34.00 -17.02 -23.03
CA ARG A 118 -33.95 -18.48 -23.27
C ARG A 118 -34.56 -18.87 -24.62
N LYS A 119 -34.18 -20.05 -25.12
CA LYS A 119 -34.86 -20.68 -26.26
C LYS A 119 -36.10 -21.42 -25.75
N THR A 120 -37.29 -20.92 -26.05
CA THR A 120 -38.58 -21.46 -25.55
C THR A 120 -39.01 -22.77 -26.21
N ASN A 121 -38.47 -23.10 -27.38
CA ASN A 121 -38.76 -24.34 -28.11
C ASN A 121 -37.77 -25.49 -27.81
N LYS A 122 -36.91 -25.32 -26.80
CA LYS A 122 -35.91 -26.31 -26.39
C LYS A 122 -36.02 -26.51 -24.89
N ILE A 123 -36.09 -27.78 -24.49
CA ILE A 123 -36.09 -28.19 -23.09
C ILE A 123 -34.87 -27.60 -22.39
N GLN A 124 -35.09 -26.87 -21.31
CA GLN A 124 -34.04 -26.55 -20.35
C GLN A 124 -33.76 -27.80 -19.51
N GLY A 125 -32.49 -28.16 -19.39
CA GLY A 125 -32.04 -29.32 -18.63
C GLY A 125 -31.34 -28.93 -17.34
N LEU A 126 -30.64 -29.90 -16.74
CA LEU A 126 -29.79 -29.66 -15.59
C LEU A 126 -28.66 -28.69 -15.94
N SER A 127 -28.55 -27.61 -15.17
CA SER A 127 -27.50 -26.59 -15.26
C SER A 127 -26.56 -26.70 -14.07
N PHE A 128 -25.26 -26.48 -14.31
CA PHE A 128 -24.24 -26.42 -13.27
C PHE A 128 -24.56 -25.42 -12.15
N ALA A 129 -25.40 -24.40 -12.43
CA ALA A 129 -25.84 -23.42 -11.44
C ALA A 129 -26.54 -24.07 -10.22
N TYR A 130 -27.22 -25.21 -10.43
CA TYR A 130 -27.90 -25.94 -9.37
C TYR A 130 -26.92 -26.49 -8.34
N THR A 131 -25.94 -27.29 -8.79
CA THR A 131 -24.92 -27.87 -7.91
C THR A 131 -23.96 -26.82 -7.38
N PHE A 132 -23.65 -25.78 -8.17
CA PHE A 132 -22.92 -24.60 -7.70
C PHE A 132 -23.57 -23.97 -6.46
N GLY A 133 -24.86 -23.62 -6.54
CA GLY A 133 -25.57 -23.00 -5.43
C GLY A 133 -25.65 -23.93 -4.22
N LYS A 134 -26.03 -25.20 -4.45
CA LYS A 134 -26.10 -26.24 -3.41
C LYS A 134 -24.78 -26.36 -2.65
N MET A 135 -23.66 -26.44 -3.37
CA MET A 135 -22.34 -26.65 -2.79
C MET A 135 -21.87 -25.40 -2.03
N THR A 136 -22.03 -24.22 -2.62
CA THR A 136 -21.60 -22.96 -2.01
C THR A 136 -22.35 -22.71 -0.70
N TYR A 137 -23.68 -22.89 -0.68
CA TYR A 137 -24.48 -22.81 0.56
C TYR A 137 -24.06 -23.86 1.58
N LYS A 138 -23.93 -25.13 1.17
CA LYS A 138 -23.57 -26.22 2.09
C LYS A 138 -22.24 -25.98 2.80
N LEU A 139 -21.29 -25.34 2.12
CA LEU A 139 -19.95 -25.12 2.68
C LEU A 139 -19.82 -23.84 3.49
N THR A 140 -20.55 -22.78 3.13
CA THR A 140 -20.44 -21.46 3.76
C THR A 140 -21.53 -21.19 4.80
N GLY A 141 -22.71 -21.81 4.67
CA GLY A 141 -23.92 -21.42 5.40
C GLY A 141 -24.54 -20.10 4.92
N THR A 142 -23.91 -19.41 3.96
CA THR A 142 -24.36 -18.11 3.44
C THR A 142 -25.47 -18.30 2.43
N GLN A 143 -26.54 -17.52 2.53
CA GLN A 143 -27.64 -17.55 1.56
C GLN A 143 -27.13 -17.18 0.16
N ILE A 144 -27.45 -18.01 -0.83
CA ILE A 144 -26.98 -17.83 -2.21
C ILE A 144 -28.12 -17.35 -3.10
N GLY A 145 -27.89 -16.29 -3.86
CA GLY A 145 -28.83 -15.79 -4.88
C GLY A 145 -28.31 -16.08 -6.29
N LEU A 146 -29.09 -16.77 -7.11
CA LEU A 146 -28.75 -17.08 -8.49
C LEU A 146 -29.55 -16.18 -9.45
N VAL A 147 -28.85 -15.39 -10.26
CA VAL A 147 -29.44 -14.67 -11.39
C VAL A 147 -28.98 -15.37 -12.66
N VAL A 148 -29.79 -16.31 -13.16
CA VAL A 148 -29.42 -17.11 -14.34
C VAL A 148 -29.99 -16.50 -15.61
N GLN A 149 -29.14 -16.29 -16.60
CA GLN A 149 -29.52 -15.79 -17.90
C GLN A 149 -28.62 -16.36 -18.99
N ALA A 150 -29.07 -17.42 -19.66
CA ALA A 150 -28.30 -18.08 -20.71
C ALA A 150 -29.14 -18.36 -21.96
N ARG A 151 -28.48 -18.40 -23.12
CA ARG A 151 -29.11 -18.70 -24.41
C ARG A 151 -28.22 -19.59 -25.27
N GLY A 152 -28.70 -20.80 -25.55
CA GLY A 152 -27.93 -21.77 -26.33
C GLY A 152 -27.65 -21.35 -27.78
N GLY A 153 -26.43 -21.62 -28.24
CA GLY A 153 -25.97 -21.27 -29.60
C GLY A 153 -25.68 -19.79 -29.81
N THR A 154 -25.42 -19.04 -28.74
CA THR A 154 -24.95 -17.66 -28.84
C THR A 154 -23.44 -17.63 -29.03
N SER A 155 -22.99 -16.63 -29.78
CA SER A 155 -21.58 -16.25 -29.91
C SER A 155 -21.23 -15.17 -28.90
N ILE A 156 -19.95 -14.96 -28.60
CA ILE A 156 -19.51 -13.85 -27.74
C ILE A 156 -19.88 -12.48 -28.30
N ASN A 157 -20.03 -12.35 -29.63
CA ASN A 157 -20.46 -11.11 -30.27
C ASN A 157 -21.92 -10.75 -29.94
N ASP A 158 -22.74 -11.72 -29.49
CA ASP A 158 -24.11 -11.46 -29.03
C ASP A 158 -24.15 -10.88 -27.60
N TRP A 159 -23.03 -10.97 -26.88
CA TRP A 159 -22.87 -10.58 -25.48
C TRP A 159 -22.08 -9.28 -25.30
N GLY A 160 -21.61 -8.63 -26.37
CA GLY A 160 -20.95 -7.32 -26.26
C GLY A 160 -21.93 -6.20 -25.87
N GLU A 161 -21.40 -5.12 -25.29
CA GLU A 161 -22.16 -3.92 -24.87
C GLU A 161 -23.02 -3.35 -26.01
N ASN A 162 -22.46 -3.32 -27.23
CA ASN A 162 -23.12 -2.79 -28.43
C ASN A 162 -23.70 -3.90 -29.33
N ALA A 163 -23.86 -5.12 -28.82
CA ALA A 163 -24.39 -6.23 -29.60
C ALA A 163 -25.86 -5.99 -29.94
N THR A 164 -26.25 -6.22 -31.21
CA THR A 164 -27.65 -6.12 -31.65
C THR A 164 -28.57 -7.08 -30.90
N ALA A 165 -28.04 -8.21 -30.43
CA ALA A 165 -28.77 -9.17 -29.62
C ALA A 165 -29.15 -8.63 -28.22
N GLY A 166 -28.39 -7.66 -27.70
CA GLY A 166 -28.68 -6.97 -26.44
C GLY A 166 -28.66 -7.87 -25.19
N TYR A 167 -27.95 -9.01 -25.21
CA TYR A 167 -27.94 -9.94 -24.06
C TYR A 167 -27.16 -9.38 -22.87
N TYR A 168 -26.11 -8.60 -23.12
CA TYR A 168 -25.39 -7.85 -22.09
C TYR A 168 -26.31 -6.93 -21.25
N ALA A 169 -27.03 -6.03 -21.93
CA ALA A 169 -27.92 -5.07 -21.28
C ALA A 169 -29.08 -5.78 -20.54
N GLN A 170 -29.59 -6.89 -21.09
CA GLN A 170 -30.59 -7.71 -20.44
C GLN A 170 -30.06 -8.44 -19.19
N ALA A 171 -28.77 -8.75 -19.14
CA ALA A 171 -28.14 -9.35 -17.95
C ALA A 171 -28.01 -8.33 -16.83
N LEU A 172 -27.54 -7.12 -17.15
CA LEU A 172 -27.49 -6.00 -16.21
C LEU A 172 -28.88 -5.66 -15.68
N THR A 173 -29.86 -5.45 -16.56
CA THR A 173 -31.24 -5.12 -16.16
C THR A 173 -31.83 -6.16 -15.20
N ARG A 174 -31.59 -7.44 -15.48
CA ARG A 174 -32.08 -8.53 -14.64
C ARG A 174 -31.37 -8.59 -13.29
N LEU A 175 -30.05 -8.38 -13.28
CA LEU A 175 -29.26 -8.32 -12.07
C LEU A 175 -29.68 -7.12 -11.20
N ASP A 176 -29.85 -5.94 -11.78
CA ASP A 176 -30.32 -4.74 -11.08
C ASP A 176 -31.68 -4.96 -10.43
N ALA A 177 -32.61 -5.59 -11.15
CA ALA A 177 -33.92 -5.95 -10.59
C ALA A 177 -33.81 -6.91 -9.39
N ALA A 178 -32.86 -7.85 -9.42
CA ALA A 178 -32.61 -8.77 -8.32
C ALA A 178 -32.00 -8.07 -7.09
N LEU A 179 -31.03 -7.17 -7.32
CA LEU A 179 -30.37 -6.40 -6.26
C LEU A 179 -31.28 -5.32 -5.66
N ALA A 180 -32.20 -4.77 -6.45
CA ALA A 180 -33.19 -3.78 -6.00
C ALA A 180 -34.17 -4.31 -4.95
N LEU A 181 -34.30 -5.64 -4.79
CA LEU A 181 -35.07 -6.26 -3.72
C LEU A 181 -34.44 -6.08 -2.32
N GLY A 182 -33.20 -5.56 -2.26
CA GLY A 182 -32.54 -5.19 -1.02
C GLY A 182 -31.85 -6.36 -0.32
N GLY A 183 -30.88 -6.02 0.53
CA GLY A 183 -30.14 -6.96 1.38
C GLY A 183 -29.14 -7.87 0.65
N SER A 184 -29.07 -7.88 -0.68
CA SER A 184 -28.24 -8.82 -1.45
C SER A 184 -27.04 -8.12 -2.11
N THR A 185 -25.92 -8.81 -2.26
CA THR A 185 -24.69 -8.27 -2.87
C THR A 185 -24.15 -9.18 -3.94
N LEU A 186 -23.82 -8.65 -5.13
CA LEU A 186 -23.13 -9.40 -6.17
C LEU A 186 -21.72 -9.78 -5.70
N LYS A 187 -21.38 -11.08 -5.82
CA LYS A 187 -20.08 -11.63 -5.45
C LYS A 187 -19.23 -12.11 -6.63
N GLY A 188 -19.85 -12.36 -7.78
CA GLY A 188 -19.11 -12.77 -8.98
C GLY A 188 -20.00 -13.12 -10.16
N ILE A 189 -19.36 -13.31 -11.30
CA ILE A 189 -20.01 -13.69 -12.55
C ILE A 189 -19.46 -15.04 -13.03
N LEU A 190 -20.38 -15.97 -13.28
CA LEU A 190 -20.13 -17.32 -13.77
C LEU A 190 -20.41 -17.34 -15.28
N TRP A 191 -19.36 -17.49 -16.09
CA TRP A 191 -19.41 -17.46 -17.55
C TRP A 191 -19.06 -18.85 -18.12
N HIS A 192 -19.95 -19.41 -18.95
CA HIS A 192 -19.67 -20.65 -19.67
C HIS A 192 -20.16 -20.54 -21.12
N GLN A 193 -19.23 -20.21 -22.01
CA GLN A 193 -19.52 -19.99 -23.42
C GLN A 193 -18.24 -20.15 -24.25
N GLY A 194 -18.39 -20.48 -25.52
CA GLY A 194 -17.30 -20.49 -26.49
C GLY A 194 -17.46 -21.51 -27.60
N GLU A 195 -18.38 -22.46 -27.50
CA GLU A 195 -18.55 -23.52 -28.50
C GLU A 195 -18.92 -22.96 -29.89
N SER A 196 -19.64 -21.83 -29.92
CA SER A 196 -19.96 -21.09 -31.15
C SER A 196 -18.76 -20.31 -31.73
N ASP A 197 -17.75 -20.02 -30.91
CA ASP A 197 -16.59 -19.18 -31.22
C ASP A 197 -15.26 -19.95 -31.12
N LYS A 198 -15.28 -21.28 -31.05
CA LYS A 198 -14.10 -22.12 -30.86
C LYS A 198 -12.94 -21.85 -31.84
N ASN A 199 -13.27 -21.34 -33.03
CA ASN A 199 -12.31 -21.02 -34.10
C ASN A 199 -11.96 -19.52 -34.15
N ASP A 200 -12.50 -18.69 -33.26
CA ASP A 200 -12.23 -17.26 -33.20
C ASP A 200 -10.94 -17.01 -32.41
N ALA A 201 -9.87 -16.66 -33.13
CA ALA A 201 -8.58 -16.32 -32.54
C ALA A 201 -8.64 -15.10 -31.60
N ASN A 202 -9.65 -14.24 -31.73
CA ASN A 202 -9.83 -13.04 -30.92
C ASN A 202 -10.76 -13.24 -29.72
N TYR A 203 -11.22 -14.47 -29.46
CA TYR A 203 -12.19 -14.74 -28.41
C TYR A 203 -11.78 -14.17 -27.04
N ILE A 204 -10.53 -14.38 -26.62
CA ILE A 204 -10.05 -13.91 -25.32
C ILE A 204 -9.98 -12.38 -25.23
N HIS A 205 -9.72 -11.69 -26.35
CA HIS A 205 -9.76 -10.23 -26.39
C HIS A 205 -11.19 -9.73 -26.16
N LYS A 206 -12.17 -10.30 -26.87
CA LYS A 206 -13.59 -9.98 -26.72
C LYS A 206 -14.10 -10.31 -25.31
N LEU A 207 -13.64 -11.41 -24.73
CA LEU A 207 -13.94 -11.77 -23.34
C LEU A 207 -13.38 -10.74 -22.36
N LYS A 208 -12.16 -10.24 -22.59
CA LYS A 208 -11.55 -9.17 -21.80
C LYS A 208 -12.35 -7.87 -21.89
N GLU A 209 -12.82 -7.50 -23.08
CA GLU A 209 -13.71 -6.34 -23.27
C GLU A 209 -15.02 -6.52 -22.52
N LEU A 210 -15.67 -7.68 -22.66
CA LEU A 210 -16.92 -8.00 -21.97
C LEU A 210 -16.78 -7.92 -20.44
N ILE A 211 -15.72 -8.51 -19.88
CA ILE A 211 -15.43 -8.46 -18.45
C ILE A 211 -15.19 -7.02 -17.99
N SER A 212 -14.47 -6.23 -18.80
CA SER A 212 -14.19 -4.83 -18.50
C SER A 212 -15.46 -3.98 -18.51
N ALA A 213 -16.38 -4.23 -19.46
CA ALA A 213 -17.67 -3.58 -19.53
C ALA A 213 -18.50 -3.88 -18.26
N PHE A 214 -18.66 -5.16 -17.90
CA PHE A 214 -19.39 -5.53 -16.67
C PHE A 214 -18.82 -4.87 -15.41
N ARG A 215 -17.49 -4.85 -15.27
CA ARG A 215 -16.82 -4.19 -14.13
C ARG A 215 -17.05 -2.69 -14.08
N THR A 216 -17.10 -2.05 -15.24
CA THR A 216 -17.33 -0.62 -15.39
C THR A 216 -18.76 -0.27 -15.04
N ASP A 217 -19.73 -0.92 -15.68
CA ASP A 217 -21.15 -0.60 -15.52
C ASP A 217 -21.68 -0.96 -14.12
N LEU A 218 -21.13 -2.02 -13.51
CA LEU A 218 -21.45 -2.38 -12.13
C LEU A 218 -20.66 -1.58 -11.10
N SER A 219 -19.71 -0.73 -11.53
CA SER A 219 -18.78 0.01 -10.64
C SER A 219 -18.02 -0.92 -9.68
N MET A 220 -17.62 -2.10 -10.16
CA MET A 220 -16.91 -3.13 -9.41
C MET A 220 -15.63 -3.53 -10.15
N PRO A 221 -14.54 -2.73 -10.07
CA PRO A 221 -13.31 -2.97 -10.83
C PRO A 221 -12.64 -4.32 -10.50
N ASN A 222 -12.85 -4.82 -9.29
CA ASN A 222 -12.38 -6.11 -8.81
C ASN A 222 -13.50 -7.15 -8.75
N LEU A 223 -14.51 -7.12 -9.63
CA LEU A 223 -15.53 -8.17 -9.67
C LEU A 223 -14.92 -9.50 -10.15
N PRO A 224 -15.03 -10.60 -9.36
CA PRO A 224 -14.52 -11.91 -9.77
C PRO A 224 -15.28 -12.48 -10.98
N PHE A 225 -14.54 -12.98 -11.96
CA PHE A 225 -15.07 -13.74 -13.10
C PHE A 225 -14.56 -15.18 -13.10
N PHE A 226 -15.47 -16.12 -13.35
CA PHE A 226 -15.20 -17.55 -13.41
C PHE A 226 -15.57 -18.05 -14.80
N VAL A 227 -14.59 -18.46 -15.60
CA VAL A 227 -14.77 -18.81 -17.02
C VAL A 227 -14.58 -20.33 -17.23
N GLY A 228 -15.52 -21.00 -17.87
CA GLY A 228 -15.46 -22.46 -18.04
C GLY A 228 -14.75 -22.88 -19.33
N GLU A 229 -13.92 -23.93 -19.25
CA GLU A 229 -13.42 -24.64 -20.44
C GLU A 229 -14.57 -25.29 -21.21
N LEU A 230 -14.39 -25.53 -22.52
CA LEU A 230 -15.29 -26.33 -23.34
C LEU A 230 -15.01 -27.83 -23.14
N SER A 231 -15.91 -28.69 -23.61
CA SER A 231 -15.73 -30.16 -23.53
C SER A 231 -14.42 -30.64 -24.16
N LYS A 232 -13.75 -31.60 -23.51
CA LYS A 232 -12.54 -32.24 -24.05
C LYS A 232 -12.82 -33.43 -24.98
N HIS A 233 -14.08 -33.83 -25.16
CA HIS A 233 -14.46 -34.87 -26.13
C HIS A 233 -14.27 -34.45 -27.59
N ARG A 234 -13.93 -33.18 -27.82
CA ARG A 234 -13.65 -32.60 -29.14
C ARG A 234 -12.24 -32.05 -29.18
N LEU A 235 -11.38 -32.67 -29.98
CA LEU A 235 -9.99 -32.25 -30.15
C LEU A 235 -9.87 -30.81 -30.68
N ASP A 236 -10.83 -30.35 -31.47
CA ASP A 236 -10.86 -28.98 -32.01
C ASP A 236 -11.13 -27.89 -30.95
N TYR A 237 -11.41 -28.26 -29.69
CA TYR A 237 -11.62 -27.30 -28.60
C TYR A 237 -10.34 -27.00 -27.80
N GLU A 238 -9.25 -27.77 -27.99
CA GLU A 238 -8.08 -27.65 -27.12
C GLU A 238 -7.32 -26.33 -27.30
N ASN A 239 -7.29 -25.78 -28.52
CA ASN A 239 -6.73 -24.45 -28.77
C ASN A 239 -7.49 -23.36 -28.01
N PHE A 240 -8.83 -23.44 -28.01
CA PHE A 240 -9.68 -22.53 -27.25
C PHE A 240 -9.39 -22.65 -25.75
N ASN A 241 -9.39 -23.88 -25.22
CA ASN A 241 -9.16 -24.14 -23.80
C ASN A 241 -7.76 -23.68 -23.36
N THR A 242 -6.74 -23.90 -24.19
CA THR A 242 -5.38 -23.39 -23.95
C THR A 242 -5.36 -21.88 -23.80
N ASN A 243 -5.99 -21.16 -24.72
CA ASN A 243 -6.08 -19.69 -24.65
C ASN A 243 -6.90 -19.21 -23.44
N LEU A 244 -7.96 -19.94 -23.07
CA LEU A 244 -8.75 -19.64 -21.87
C LEU A 244 -7.91 -19.75 -20.59
N ARG A 245 -7.07 -20.78 -20.46
CA ARG A 245 -6.17 -20.95 -19.29
C ARG A 245 -5.18 -19.80 -19.15
N GLN A 246 -4.70 -19.25 -20.27
CA GLN A 246 -3.78 -18.09 -20.28
C GLN A 246 -4.39 -16.81 -19.69
N THR A 247 -5.73 -16.73 -19.53
CA THR A 247 -6.36 -15.59 -18.84
C THR A 247 -5.92 -15.44 -17.38
N THR A 248 -5.41 -16.51 -16.78
CA THR A 248 -5.02 -16.55 -15.36
C THR A 248 -3.52 -16.35 -15.11
N VAL A 249 -2.70 -16.38 -16.15
CA VAL A 249 -1.23 -16.25 -16.02
C VAL A 249 -0.87 -14.79 -15.81
N VAL A 250 -0.52 -14.42 -14.58
CA VAL A 250 -0.16 -13.04 -14.20
C VAL A 250 1.04 -12.57 -15.04
N GLY A 251 0.92 -11.38 -15.65
CA GLY A 251 1.93 -10.81 -16.54
C GLY A 251 1.87 -11.35 -17.98
N GLY A 252 1.03 -12.35 -18.27
CA GLY A 252 0.82 -12.87 -19.62
C GLY A 252 0.02 -11.94 -20.54
N PRO A 253 0.15 -12.05 -21.87
CA PRO A 253 -0.51 -11.18 -22.83
C PRO A 253 -2.05 -11.31 -22.84
N LEU A 254 -2.55 -12.49 -22.47
CA LEU A 254 -3.98 -12.78 -22.39
C LEU A 254 -4.55 -12.62 -20.97
N HIS A 255 -3.75 -12.15 -20.01
CA HIS A 255 -4.15 -12.03 -18.62
C HIS A 255 -5.36 -11.10 -18.43
N ILE A 256 -6.29 -11.54 -17.59
CA ILE A 256 -7.44 -10.76 -17.12
C ILE A 256 -7.42 -10.78 -15.59
N ALA A 257 -7.20 -9.61 -14.99
CA ALA A 257 -7.15 -9.46 -13.53
C ALA A 257 -8.44 -9.99 -12.89
N ASN A 258 -8.33 -10.55 -11.69
CA ASN A 258 -9.44 -11.13 -10.92
C ASN A 258 -10.35 -12.12 -11.67
N THR A 259 -9.80 -12.85 -12.64
CA THR A 259 -10.48 -13.93 -13.37
C THR A 259 -9.84 -15.27 -13.03
N THR A 260 -10.60 -16.36 -13.08
CA THR A 260 -10.06 -17.73 -13.04
C THR A 260 -10.83 -18.62 -14.01
N TYR A 261 -10.22 -19.73 -14.45
CA TYR A 261 -10.91 -20.72 -15.26
C TYR A 261 -11.40 -21.92 -14.42
N VAL A 262 -12.38 -22.64 -14.97
CA VAL A 262 -12.96 -23.88 -14.42
C VAL A 262 -12.74 -25.00 -15.42
N SER A 263 -12.05 -26.06 -14.99
CA SER A 263 -11.66 -27.14 -15.90
C SER A 263 -12.77 -28.16 -16.17
N THR A 264 -12.76 -28.72 -17.37
CA THR A 264 -13.70 -29.74 -17.85
C THR A 264 -13.05 -31.10 -18.13
N VAL A 265 -11.81 -31.32 -17.67
CA VAL A 265 -11.15 -32.64 -17.73
C VAL A 265 -12.03 -33.72 -17.09
N GLY A 266 -12.17 -34.85 -17.78
CA GLY A 266 -12.97 -36.01 -17.34
C GLY A 266 -14.48 -35.84 -17.47
N LEU A 267 -14.99 -34.70 -17.96
CA LEU A 267 -16.42 -34.47 -18.08
C LEU A 267 -17.01 -35.03 -19.38
N GLN A 268 -18.02 -35.86 -19.23
CA GLN A 268 -18.71 -36.55 -20.32
C GLN A 268 -19.80 -35.70 -20.99
N THR A 269 -20.05 -35.95 -22.28
CA THR A 269 -21.10 -35.27 -23.06
C THR A 269 -22.06 -36.26 -23.71
N THR A 270 -23.30 -35.85 -23.97
CA THR A 270 -24.28 -36.70 -24.70
C THR A 270 -24.09 -36.68 -26.22
N ASP A 271 -23.61 -35.58 -26.79
CA ASP A 271 -23.52 -35.36 -28.23
C ASP A 271 -22.18 -34.76 -28.67
N ARG A 272 -21.13 -34.98 -27.87
CA ARG A 272 -19.78 -34.39 -28.01
C ARG A 272 -19.71 -32.89 -27.72
N ILE A 273 -20.83 -32.22 -27.42
CA ILE A 273 -20.88 -30.77 -27.17
C ILE A 273 -21.47 -30.47 -25.79
N HIS A 274 -22.61 -31.07 -25.49
CA HIS A 274 -23.38 -30.80 -24.29
C HIS A 274 -23.05 -31.76 -23.18
N PHE A 275 -22.67 -31.21 -22.02
CA PHE A 275 -22.40 -32.01 -20.83
C PHE A 275 -23.65 -32.80 -20.41
N ASN A 276 -23.47 -34.09 -20.11
CA ASN A 276 -24.54 -34.92 -19.56
C ASN A 276 -24.88 -34.50 -18.12
N SER A 277 -25.91 -35.11 -17.52
CA SER A 277 -26.37 -34.75 -16.16
C SER A 277 -25.24 -34.84 -15.14
N ASN A 278 -24.45 -35.91 -15.20
CA ASN A 278 -23.33 -36.10 -14.28
C ASN A 278 -22.27 -35.00 -14.42
N ALA A 279 -21.83 -34.73 -15.65
CA ALA A 279 -20.87 -33.69 -15.97
C ALA A 279 -21.34 -32.30 -15.51
N GLN A 280 -22.62 -31.96 -15.64
CA GLN A 280 -23.19 -30.71 -15.13
C GLN A 280 -23.08 -30.59 -13.60
N ARG A 281 -23.28 -31.69 -12.86
CA ARG A 281 -23.15 -31.69 -11.40
C ARG A 281 -21.72 -31.36 -10.97
N ILE A 282 -20.75 -32.07 -11.55
CA ILE A 282 -19.32 -31.90 -11.27
C ILE A 282 -18.86 -30.51 -11.68
N LEU A 283 -19.27 -30.04 -12.87
CA LEU A 283 -18.95 -28.70 -13.32
C LEU A 283 -19.39 -27.64 -12.31
N GLY A 284 -20.59 -27.78 -11.74
CA GLY A 284 -21.07 -26.86 -10.71
C GLY A 284 -20.28 -26.94 -9.40
N ASN A 285 -19.85 -28.14 -8.99
CA ASN A 285 -18.93 -28.29 -7.85
C ASN A 285 -17.58 -27.60 -8.13
N ARG A 286 -17.04 -27.70 -9.35
CA ARG A 286 -15.78 -27.04 -9.73
C ARG A 286 -15.92 -25.51 -9.80
N TYR A 287 -17.06 -24.99 -10.27
CA TYR A 287 -17.37 -23.56 -10.16
C TYR A 287 -17.46 -23.11 -8.70
N ALA A 288 -18.14 -23.89 -7.85
CA ALA A 288 -18.25 -23.59 -6.43
C ALA A 288 -16.86 -23.57 -5.79
N ALA A 289 -15.99 -24.52 -6.14
CA ALA A 289 -14.62 -24.55 -5.63
C ALA A 289 -13.86 -23.26 -5.93
N LYS A 290 -13.90 -22.79 -7.18
CA LYS A 290 -13.25 -21.53 -7.56
C LYS A 290 -13.84 -20.31 -6.86
N VAL A 291 -15.15 -20.28 -6.66
CA VAL A 291 -15.82 -19.23 -5.89
C VAL A 291 -15.40 -19.26 -4.42
N LEU A 292 -15.37 -20.43 -3.80
CA LEU A 292 -14.98 -20.60 -2.40
C LEU A 292 -13.54 -20.19 -2.13
N GLU A 293 -12.64 -20.52 -3.05
CA GLU A 293 -11.24 -20.05 -3.04
C GLU A 293 -11.17 -18.52 -3.16
N LYS A 294 -11.80 -17.94 -4.20
CA LYS A 294 -11.59 -16.55 -4.60
C LYS A 294 -12.44 -15.52 -3.84
N VAL A 295 -13.64 -15.90 -3.41
CA VAL A 295 -14.62 -15.02 -2.73
C VAL A 295 -14.60 -15.23 -1.22
N TYR A 296 -14.45 -16.47 -0.76
CA TYR A 296 -14.55 -16.81 0.66
C TYR A 296 -13.19 -17.14 1.31
N GLY A 297 -12.09 -17.13 0.54
CA GLY A 297 -10.74 -17.36 1.06
C GLY A 297 -10.51 -18.77 1.62
N LEU A 298 -11.31 -19.75 1.21
CA LEU A 298 -11.13 -21.14 1.67
C LEU A 298 -9.95 -21.80 0.94
N THR A 299 -9.09 -22.50 1.68
CA THR A 299 -7.99 -23.26 1.09
C THR A 299 -8.53 -24.52 0.41
N TYR A 300 -8.49 -24.51 -0.92
CA TYR A 300 -8.89 -25.62 -1.76
C TYR A 300 -7.68 -26.51 -2.05
N VAL A 301 -7.78 -27.78 -1.69
CA VAL A 301 -6.85 -28.81 -2.14
C VAL A 301 -7.48 -29.49 -3.35
N GLN A 302 -6.89 -29.24 -4.52
CA GLN A 302 -7.36 -29.79 -5.78
C GLN A 302 -6.59 -31.07 -6.12
N ASN A 303 -7.33 -32.08 -6.60
CA ASN A 303 -6.79 -33.32 -7.16
C ASN A 303 -5.82 -34.08 -6.24
N GLN A 304 -6.13 -34.15 -4.94
CA GLN A 304 -5.43 -35.06 -4.05
C GLN A 304 -5.72 -36.48 -4.51
N VAL A 305 -4.65 -37.21 -4.83
CA VAL A 305 -4.73 -38.58 -5.31
C VAL A 305 -4.70 -39.52 -4.11
N ILE A 306 -5.65 -40.44 -4.09
CA ILE A 306 -5.70 -41.57 -3.18
C ILE A 306 -5.51 -42.82 -4.03
N TYR A 307 -4.41 -43.51 -3.78
CA TYR A 307 -4.06 -44.72 -4.50
C TYR A 307 -4.77 -45.92 -3.90
N VAL A 308 -5.05 -46.90 -4.75
CA VAL A 308 -5.39 -48.25 -4.29
C VAL A 308 -4.19 -48.84 -3.54
N THR A 309 -4.43 -49.47 -2.39
CA THR A 309 -3.38 -49.89 -1.45
C THR A 309 -3.14 -51.39 -1.37
N GLN A 310 -4.09 -52.18 -1.86
CA GLN A 310 -3.95 -53.62 -2.01
C GLN A 310 -4.14 -54.02 -3.47
N ASP A 311 -3.48 -55.11 -3.86
CA ASP A 311 -3.70 -55.72 -5.17
C ASP A 311 -5.19 -56.08 -5.25
N ALA A 312 -5.80 -55.80 -6.39
CA ALA A 312 -7.24 -55.84 -6.48
C ALA A 312 -7.72 -57.25 -6.86
N TYR A 313 -8.44 -57.93 -5.97
CA TYR A 313 -8.82 -59.34 -6.20
C TYR A 313 -10.05 -59.48 -7.10
N VAL A 314 -9.98 -60.42 -8.03
CA VAL A 314 -11.13 -61.01 -8.73
C VAL A 314 -11.31 -62.44 -8.21
N ARG A 315 -12.20 -62.65 -7.23
CA ARG A 315 -12.65 -64.00 -6.87
C ARG A 315 -14.11 -63.99 -6.45
N GLY A 316 -15.00 -64.45 -7.35
CA GLY A 316 -16.37 -64.75 -6.97
C GLY A 316 -17.38 -64.77 -8.12
N GLY A 317 -17.57 -65.96 -8.68
CA GLY A 317 -18.71 -66.39 -9.48
C GLY A 317 -18.72 -67.92 -9.46
N SER A 318 -19.88 -68.56 -9.53
CA SER A 318 -20.08 -70.02 -9.32
C SER A 318 -19.19 -70.93 -10.19
N TYR A 319 -18.52 -70.38 -11.22
CA TYR A 319 -17.60 -71.08 -12.11
C TYR A 319 -16.43 -70.19 -12.60
N ALA A 320 -15.75 -69.45 -11.71
CA ALA A 320 -14.42 -68.90 -12.06
C ALA A 320 -13.45 -70.07 -12.28
N SER A 321 -13.24 -70.50 -13.53
CA SER A 321 -12.63 -71.80 -13.87
C SER A 321 -11.12 -71.88 -13.62
N THR A 322 -10.46 -70.77 -13.25
CA THR A 322 -9.09 -70.78 -12.72
C THR A 322 -8.90 -69.57 -11.80
N PRO A 323 -8.28 -69.73 -10.61
CA PRO A 323 -7.69 -68.60 -9.91
C PRO A 323 -6.73 -67.89 -10.87
N GLN A 324 -6.74 -66.55 -10.90
CA GLN A 324 -5.64 -65.81 -11.50
C GLN A 324 -4.34 -66.39 -10.91
N GLN A 325 -3.51 -67.01 -11.75
CA GLN A 325 -2.27 -67.63 -11.29
C GLN A 325 -1.44 -66.55 -10.60
N ALA A 326 -0.76 -66.91 -9.51
CA ALA A 326 -0.02 -66.03 -8.61
C ALA A 326 1.25 -65.38 -9.25
N GLY A 327 1.16 -64.88 -10.49
CA GLY A 327 2.25 -64.27 -11.24
C GLY A 327 1.89 -62.96 -11.96
N GLU A 328 0.65 -62.47 -11.86
CA GLU A 328 0.22 -61.15 -12.40
C GLU A 328 -0.54 -60.33 -11.33
N PRO A 329 0.02 -60.11 -10.13
CA PRO A 329 -0.65 -59.40 -9.03
C PRO A 329 -0.99 -57.93 -9.36
N GLU A 330 -0.34 -57.36 -10.38
CA GLU A 330 -0.44 -55.93 -10.69
C GLU A 330 -1.75 -55.54 -11.39
N PHE A 331 -2.50 -56.51 -11.92
CA PHE A 331 -3.67 -56.24 -12.77
C PHE A 331 -4.95 -56.96 -12.37
N MET A 332 -6.06 -56.23 -12.34
CA MET A 332 -7.41 -56.78 -12.19
C MET A 332 -8.00 -57.13 -13.56
N ARG A 333 -8.54 -58.34 -13.72
CA ARG A 333 -9.22 -58.79 -14.95
C ARG A 333 -10.71 -59.03 -14.75
N ILE A 334 -11.58 -58.21 -15.34
CA ILE A 334 -13.04 -58.42 -15.34
C ILE A 334 -13.42 -58.97 -16.73
N LYS A 335 -14.01 -60.17 -16.78
CA LYS A 335 -14.45 -60.86 -18.00
C LYS A 335 -15.93 -61.20 -17.89
N GLU A 336 -16.69 -61.35 -18.97
CA GLU A 336 -17.97 -62.08 -18.93
C GLU A 336 -17.81 -63.48 -19.56
N ASP A 337 -18.44 -64.51 -18.98
CA ASP A 337 -18.40 -65.88 -19.53
C ASP A 337 -19.63 -66.14 -20.43
N SER A 338 -19.39 -66.13 -21.74
CA SER A 338 -20.38 -66.36 -22.79
C SER A 338 -21.06 -67.74 -22.74
N SER A 339 -20.56 -68.69 -21.94
CA SER A 339 -21.14 -70.04 -21.83
C SER A 339 -22.28 -70.15 -20.80
N ASN A 340 -22.49 -69.14 -19.95
CA ASN A 340 -23.55 -69.15 -18.95
C ASN A 340 -23.93 -67.72 -18.51
N ALA A 341 -25.11 -67.24 -18.90
CA ALA A 341 -25.63 -65.88 -18.68
C ALA A 341 -25.82 -65.45 -17.20
N ASN A 342 -25.28 -66.22 -16.25
CA ASN A 342 -25.32 -65.95 -14.80
C ASN A 342 -23.91 -65.76 -14.18
N ASN A 343 -22.84 -65.81 -14.97
CA ASN A 343 -21.47 -65.68 -14.48
C ASN A 343 -21.04 -64.21 -14.45
N ILE A 344 -21.40 -63.50 -13.38
CA ILE A 344 -20.99 -62.12 -13.11
C ILE A 344 -19.59 -62.12 -12.48
N TYR A 345 -18.62 -61.45 -13.11
CA TYR A 345 -17.29 -61.25 -12.54
C TYR A 345 -17.23 -59.94 -11.78
N ARG A 346 -16.55 -59.98 -10.64
CA ARG A 346 -16.56 -58.94 -9.61
C ARG A 346 -15.12 -58.56 -9.26
N GLY A 347 -14.85 -57.26 -9.19
CA GLY A 347 -13.59 -56.69 -8.75
C GLY A 347 -13.72 -55.95 -7.42
N LEU A 348 -12.67 -55.93 -6.61
CA LEU A 348 -12.61 -55.17 -5.35
C LEU A 348 -11.44 -54.19 -5.38
N LEU A 349 -11.68 -52.91 -5.11
CA LEU A 349 -10.66 -51.88 -4.97
C LEU A 349 -10.65 -51.35 -3.53
N GLU A 350 -9.48 -51.23 -2.90
CA GLU A 350 -9.32 -50.68 -1.55
C GLU A 350 -8.39 -49.46 -1.53
N PHE A 351 -8.86 -48.34 -0.97
CA PHE A 351 -8.19 -47.04 -0.95
C PHE A 351 -7.89 -46.59 0.48
N ASP A 352 -6.67 -46.13 0.74
CA ASP A 352 -6.26 -45.57 2.04
C ASP A 352 -6.41 -44.05 2.08
N MET A 353 -7.42 -43.59 2.81
CA MET A 353 -7.69 -42.17 3.05
C MET A 353 -7.05 -41.63 4.34
N SER A 354 -6.13 -42.34 4.98
CA SER A 354 -5.43 -41.91 6.20
C SER A 354 -4.86 -40.49 6.07
N SER A 355 -4.30 -40.16 4.91
CA SER A 355 -3.74 -38.84 4.57
C SER A 355 -4.73 -37.68 4.62
N ILE A 356 -6.04 -37.95 4.52
CA ILE A 356 -7.11 -36.94 4.53
C ILE A 356 -7.97 -37.05 5.77
N SER A 357 -8.27 -38.26 6.24
CA SER A 357 -9.07 -38.52 7.46
C SER A 357 -8.44 -37.93 8.73
N SER A 358 -7.11 -37.75 8.76
CA SER A 358 -6.42 -37.06 9.85
C SER A 358 -6.53 -35.53 9.82
N ILE A 359 -6.96 -34.95 8.71
CA ILE A 359 -7.09 -33.50 8.55
C ILE A 359 -8.44 -33.06 9.16
N PRO A 360 -8.45 -32.11 10.10
CA PRO A 360 -9.70 -31.64 10.70
C PRO A 360 -10.52 -30.81 9.70
N ASN A 361 -11.85 -30.93 9.78
CA ASN A 361 -12.81 -30.13 9.02
C ASN A 361 -12.62 -30.17 7.49
N VAL A 362 -12.22 -31.32 6.95
CA VAL A 362 -12.20 -31.52 5.50
C VAL A 362 -13.63 -31.55 4.99
N LYS A 363 -13.90 -30.78 3.95
CA LYS A 363 -15.17 -30.77 3.24
C LYS A 363 -14.93 -31.22 1.81
N ILE A 364 -15.17 -32.51 1.54
CA ILE A 364 -15.00 -33.11 0.21
C ILE A 364 -16.01 -32.52 -0.78
N VAL A 365 -15.47 -31.98 -1.87
CA VAL A 365 -16.18 -31.26 -2.93
C VAL A 365 -16.49 -32.15 -4.12
N ASP A 366 -15.48 -32.89 -4.56
CA ASP A 366 -15.52 -33.72 -5.75
C ASP A 366 -14.67 -34.97 -5.49
N ALA A 367 -15.10 -36.11 -6.00
CA ALA A 367 -14.33 -37.33 -6.03
C ALA A 367 -14.54 -38.03 -7.37
N SER A 368 -13.44 -38.36 -8.02
CA SER A 368 -13.40 -39.04 -9.31
C SER A 368 -12.58 -40.31 -9.16
N LEU A 369 -13.07 -41.42 -9.70
CA LEU A 369 -12.30 -42.64 -9.85
C LEU A 369 -11.74 -42.67 -11.27
N LEU A 370 -10.41 -42.71 -11.38
CA LEU A 370 -9.68 -42.84 -12.63
C LEU A 370 -9.10 -44.24 -12.70
N MET A 371 -9.29 -44.92 -13.82
CA MET A 371 -8.76 -46.25 -14.06
C MET A 371 -8.26 -46.32 -15.50
N SER A 372 -7.01 -46.76 -15.69
CA SER A 372 -6.46 -47.06 -17.01
C SER A 372 -6.50 -48.57 -17.23
N GLY A 373 -6.96 -49.00 -18.40
CA GLY A 373 -6.98 -50.41 -18.72
C GLY A 373 -6.88 -50.71 -20.20
N ASN A 374 -6.41 -51.92 -20.51
CA ASN A 374 -6.39 -52.45 -21.86
C ASN A 374 -7.64 -53.31 -22.05
N VAL A 375 -8.32 -53.12 -23.18
CA VAL A 375 -9.58 -53.79 -23.44
C VAL A 375 -9.53 -54.46 -24.81
N GLU A 376 -9.66 -55.79 -24.84
CA GLU A 376 -9.85 -56.55 -26.08
C GLU A 376 -11.36 -56.61 -26.36
N VAL A 377 -11.89 -55.77 -27.26
CA VAL A 377 -13.34 -55.69 -27.53
C VAL A 377 -13.69 -55.88 -29.00
N THR A 378 -14.69 -56.71 -29.27
CA THR A 378 -15.55 -56.61 -30.45
C THR A 378 -16.79 -55.76 -30.12
N ASN A 379 -16.81 -54.52 -30.60
CA ASN A 379 -17.92 -53.54 -30.69
C ASN A 379 -19.03 -53.55 -29.61
N GLY A 380 -19.07 -52.53 -28.75
CA GLY A 380 -20.22 -52.18 -27.90
C GLY A 380 -19.88 -51.22 -26.76
N PRO A 381 -20.84 -50.43 -26.22
CA PRO A 381 -20.65 -49.78 -24.93
C PRO A 381 -20.59 -50.82 -23.82
N ILE A 382 -19.85 -50.52 -22.76
CA ILE A 382 -19.73 -51.41 -21.61
C ILE A 382 -20.08 -50.64 -20.35
N ASP A 383 -21.00 -51.24 -19.60
CA ASP A 383 -21.48 -50.74 -18.33
C ASP A 383 -20.71 -51.40 -17.17
N ILE A 384 -20.14 -50.54 -16.32
CA ILE A 384 -19.42 -50.90 -15.11
C ILE A 384 -20.16 -50.27 -13.93
N GLY A 385 -20.73 -51.11 -13.08
CA GLY A 385 -21.36 -50.69 -11.82
C GLY A 385 -20.37 -50.66 -10.65
N PHE A 386 -20.47 -49.62 -9.83
CA PHE A 386 -19.69 -49.43 -8.60
C PHE A 386 -20.58 -49.66 -7.38
N TYR A 387 -20.11 -50.42 -6.39
CA TYR A 387 -20.89 -50.87 -5.23
C TYR A 387 -20.15 -50.62 -3.91
N ASP A 388 -20.90 -50.41 -2.83
CA ASP A 388 -20.33 -50.36 -1.47
C ASP A 388 -20.05 -51.78 -0.97
N ILE A 389 -18.85 -51.99 -0.46
CA ILE A 389 -18.38 -53.27 0.07
C ILE A 389 -17.88 -53.08 1.49
N ASP A 390 -18.04 -54.11 2.31
CA ASP A 390 -17.52 -54.13 3.68
C ASP A 390 -15.98 -53.96 3.68
N PRO A 391 -15.43 -52.95 4.38
CA PRO A 391 -14.00 -52.66 4.40
C PRO A 391 -13.16 -53.64 5.22
N THR A 392 -13.76 -54.60 5.92
CA THR A 392 -13.02 -55.66 6.65
C THR A 392 -12.49 -56.77 5.73
N TRP A 393 -12.77 -56.65 4.44
CA TRP A 393 -12.38 -57.59 3.40
C TRP A 393 -10.95 -57.33 2.96
N SER A 394 -10.15 -58.39 2.86
CA SER A 394 -8.73 -58.33 2.48
C SER A 394 -8.33 -59.58 1.71
N GLU A 395 -7.14 -59.56 1.12
CA GLU A 395 -6.52 -60.73 0.48
C GLU A 395 -6.55 -62.00 1.35
N SER A 396 -6.39 -61.82 2.66
CA SER A 396 -6.36 -62.92 3.63
C SER A 396 -7.75 -63.45 4.01
N THR A 397 -8.81 -62.67 3.83
CA THR A 397 -10.16 -63.01 4.26
C THR A 397 -11.08 -63.45 3.11
N VAL A 398 -10.73 -63.15 1.86
CA VAL A 398 -11.51 -63.52 0.67
C VAL A 398 -10.99 -64.80 0.03
N ASN A 399 -11.78 -65.88 0.10
CA ASN A 399 -11.53 -67.13 -0.62
C ASN A 399 -12.62 -67.42 -1.66
N PHE A 400 -12.42 -68.48 -2.48
CA PHE A 400 -13.33 -68.88 -3.57
C PHE A 400 -14.80 -69.05 -3.15
N ASN A 401 -15.06 -69.36 -1.87
CA ASN A 401 -16.40 -69.60 -1.33
C ASN A 401 -16.96 -68.44 -0.50
N THR A 402 -16.22 -67.34 -0.33
CA THR A 402 -16.60 -66.23 0.56
C THR A 402 -16.50 -64.90 -0.19
N ALA A 403 -17.23 -64.76 -1.30
CA ALA A 403 -17.21 -63.54 -2.14
C ALA A 403 -17.96 -62.36 -1.48
N PRO A 404 -17.54 -61.10 -1.75
CA PRO A 404 -18.16 -59.93 -1.12
C PRO A 404 -19.60 -59.78 -1.55
N ASN A 405 -20.44 -59.36 -0.60
CA ASN A 405 -21.78 -58.94 -0.92
C ASN A 405 -21.69 -57.55 -1.55
N PHE A 406 -21.99 -57.51 -2.85
CA PHE A 406 -22.16 -56.26 -3.58
C PHE A 406 -23.52 -55.69 -3.18
N THR A 407 -23.48 -54.74 -2.25
CA THR A 407 -24.66 -54.06 -1.75
C THR A 407 -24.65 -52.64 -2.24
N ASN A 408 -25.84 -52.07 -2.44
CA ASN A 408 -26.01 -50.63 -2.73
C ASN A 408 -25.11 -50.15 -3.88
N GLN A 409 -25.61 -50.26 -5.11
CA GLN A 409 -24.94 -49.64 -6.25
C GLN A 409 -24.77 -48.14 -5.97
N ILE A 410 -23.51 -47.72 -5.84
CA ILE A 410 -23.13 -46.33 -5.61
C ILE A 410 -23.23 -45.58 -6.93
N SER A 411 -22.78 -46.19 -8.03
CA SER A 411 -22.81 -45.51 -9.33
C SER A 411 -22.61 -46.46 -10.52
N GLU A 412 -22.65 -45.91 -11.72
CA GLU A 412 -22.49 -46.63 -12.99
C GLU A 412 -21.70 -45.79 -14.00
N SER A 413 -20.75 -46.44 -14.67
CA SER A 413 -19.99 -45.88 -15.79
C SER A 413 -20.33 -46.63 -17.06
N THR A 414 -20.78 -45.92 -18.09
CA THR A 414 -20.82 -46.44 -19.46
C THR A 414 -19.61 -45.90 -20.22
N THR A 415 -18.80 -46.78 -20.81
CA THR A 415 -17.71 -46.39 -21.71
C THR A 415 -17.92 -47.03 -23.07
N THR A 416 -17.79 -46.25 -24.14
CA THR A 416 -17.86 -46.74 -25.52
C THR A 416 -16.44 -46.93 -26.04
N PHE A 417 -16.09 -48.16 -26.39
CA PHE A 417 -14.83 -48.45 -27.08
C PHE A 417 -14.98 -48.06 -28.56
N ASN A 418 -14.05 -47.24 -29.06
CA ASN A 418 -14.04 -46.86 -30.47
C ASN A 418 -13.55 -48.05 -31.30
N THR A 419 -14.20 -48.31 -32.42
CA THR A 419 -13.89 -49.43 -33.33
C THR A 419 -12.97 -48.97 -34.47
N ASP A 420 -12.19 -47.93 -34.23
CA ASP A 420 -11.31 -47.33 -35.25
C ASP A 420 -9.87 -47.56 -34.85
N ASP A 421 -9.49 -48.84 -34.77
CA ASP A 421 -8.22 -49.23 -35.37
C ASP A 421 -8.29 -50.69 -35.83
N ASN A 422 -8.11 -50.90 -37.13
CA ASN A 422 -7.66 -52.20 -37.63
C ASN A 422 -6.16 -52.26 -37.34
N ASP A 423 -5.75 -52.27 -36.08
CA ASP A 423 -4.33 -52.33 -35.78
C ASP A 423 -3.87 -53.78 -35.71
N GLU A 424 -3.11 -54.18 -36.73
CA GLU A 424 -2.26 -55.35 -36.71
C GLU A 424 -0.99 -55.11 -35.88
N ASP A 425 -0.82 -53.92 -35.33
CA ASP A 425 0.15 -53.56 -34.31
C ASP A 425 -0.47 -53.74 -32.93
N ASN A 426 0.32 -54.37 -32.06
CA ASN A 426 -0.09 -54.80 -30.75
C ASN A 426 0.33 -53.71 -29.74
N ASP A 427 -0.01 -52.45 -29.98
CA ASP A 427 0.44 -51.31 -29.16
C ASP A 427 -0.34 -51.11 -27.85
N GLY A 428 -1.50 -51.75 -27.71
CA GLY A 428 -2.21 -51.84 -26.43
C GLY A 428 -2.79 -50.51 -25.98
N ASP A 429 -3.70 -49.95 -26.80
CA ASP A 429 -4.60 -48.86 -26.47
C ASP A 429 -5.05 -48.87 -25.00
N THR A 430 -4.52 -47.92 -24.23
CA THR A 430 -4.93 -47.67 -22.85
C THR A 430 -6.21 -46.83 -22.88
N VAL A 431 -7.33 -47.41 -22.44
CA VAL A 431 -8.59 -46.67 -22.29
C VAL A 431 -8.70 -46.14 -20.86
N GLU A 432 -8.72 -44.82 -20.73
CA GLU A 432 -8.96 -44.14 -19.46
C GLU A 432 -10.47 -44.14 -19.15
N VAL A 433 -10.88 -44.93 -18.17
CA VAL A 433 -12.23 -44.92 -17.62
C VAL A 433 -12.26 -43.88 -16.49
N VAL A 434 -12.83 -42.72 -16.79
CA VAL A 434 -13.01 -41.61 -15.82
C VAL A 434 -14.44 -41.62 -15.30
N HIS A 435 -14.62 -42.01 -14.04
CA HIS A 435 -15.92 -42.01 -13.39
C HIS A 435 -16.02 -40.94 -12.30
N THR A 436 -16.89 -39.95 -12.50
CA THR A 436 -16.89 -38.70 -11.74
C THR A 436 -18.19 -38.46 -10.96
N ALA A 437 -18.98 -39.49 -10.66
CA ALA A 437 -20.35 -39.26 -10.21
C ALA A 437 -20.52 -38.56 -8.85
N ALA A 438 -21.59 -37.75 -8.77
CA ALA A 438 -22.07 -37.12 -7.53
C ALA A 438 -22.27 -38.14 -6.39
N ASP A 439 -22.60 -39.40 -6.73
CA ASP A 439 -22.79 -40.47 -5.76
C ASP A 439 -21.48 -41.04 -5.20
N ILE A 440 -20.40 -41.17 -6.00
CA ILE A 440 -19.07 -41.47 -5.44
C ILE A 440 -18.64 -40.34 -4.51
N THR A 441 -18.82 -39.09 -4.93
CA THR A 441 -18.49 -37.94 -4.07
C THR A 441 -19.27 -37.96 -2.75
N ALA A 442 -20.56 -38.30 -2.77
CA ALA A 442 -21.38 -38.45 -1.58
C ALA A 442 -20.88 -39.60 -0.70
N PHE A 443 -20.60 -40.75 -1.31
CA PHE A 443 -20.06 -41.93 -0.62
C PHE A 443 -18.73 -41.64 0.10
N ILE A 444 -17.74 -41.06 -0.59
CA ILE A 444 -16.45 -40.70 0.04
C ILE A 444 -16.67 -39.72 1.19
N ARG A 445 -17.59 -38.75 1.03
CA ARG A 445 -17.94 -37.80 2.09
C ARG A 445 -18.56 -38.49 3.31
N ASP A 446 -19.45 -39.46 3.10
CA ASP A 446 -20.09 -40.20 4.18
C ASP A 446 -19.08 -41.08 4.91
N LYS A 447 -18.18 -41.76 4.19
CA LYS A 447 -17.09 -42.54 4.78
C LYS A 447 -16.10 -41.65 5.55
N TYR A 448 -15.76 -40.47 5.03
CA TYR A 448 -14.96 -39.49 5.75
C TYR A 448 -15.67 -38.98 7.02
N ALA A 449 -16.97 -38.67 6.94
CA ALA A 449 -17.76 -38.23 8.10
C ALA A 449 -17.87 -39.33 9.17
N ALA A 450 -17.84 -40.60 8.76
CA ALA A 450 -17.74 -41.76 9.65
C ALA A 450 -16.30 -42.03 10.16
N ALA A 451 -15.34 -41.15 9.88
CA ALA A 451 -13.93 -41.27 10.24
C ALA A 451 -13.27 -42.57 9.72
N SER A 452 -13.70 -43.06 8.55
CA SER A 452 -13.11 -44.24 7.93
C SER A 452 -11.76 -43.88 7.29
N SER A 453 -10.69 -44.58 7.69
CA SER A 453 -9.38 -44.47 7.04
C SER A 453 -9.27 -45.32 5.77
N ILE A 454 -10.11 -46.35 5.62
CA ILE A 454 -10.14 -47.24 4.47
C ILE A 454 -11.50 -47.16 3.78
N ILE A 455 -11.48 -47.18 2.44
CA ILE A 455 -12.67 -47.30 1.61
C ILE A 455 -12.52 -48.47 0.65
N SER A 456 -13.56 -49.29 0.53
CA SER A 456 -13.62 -50.41 -0.40
C SER A 456 -14.76 -50.23 -1.41
N LEU A 457 -14.46 -50.42 -2.69
CA LEU A 457 -15.40 -50.31 -3.81
C LEU A 457 -15.44 -51.62 -4.60
N GLY A 458 -16.65 -52.08 -4.89
CA GLY A 458 -16.89 -53.23 -5.75
C GLY A 458 -17.14 -52.81 -7.20
N LEU A 459 -16.56 -53.52 -8.16
CA LEU A 459 -16.80 -53.37 -9.60
C LEU A 459 -17.58 -54.56 -10.14
N LYS A 460 -18.66 -54.31 -10.86
CA LYS A 460 -19.48 -55.34 -11.51
C LYS A 460 -19.69 -54.94 -12.98
N SER A 461 -19.36 -55.83 -13.90
CA SER A 461 -19.68 -55.66 -15.33
C SER A 461 -20.96 -56.43 -15.68
N GLU A 462 -21.78 -55.87 -16.58
CA GLU A 462 -23.05 -56.44 -17.04
C GLU A 462 -23.13 -56.64 -18.57
N SER A 463 -22.03 -56.52 -19.33
CA SER A 463 -22.07 -56.61 -20.81
C SER A 463 -22.12 -58.05 -21.33
N ASP A 464 -22.88 -58.26 -22.40
CA ASP A 464 -23.06 -59.51 -23.16
C ASP A 464 -21.93 -59.78 -24.16
N GLY A 465 -20.98 -60.65 -23.81
CA GLY A 465 -19.98 -61.14 -24.76
C GLY A 465 -18.58 -61.29 -24.20
N ASN A 466 -17.70 -61.89 -25.00
CA ASN A 466 -16.35 -62.38 -24.65
C ASN A 466 -15.32 -61.28 -24.29
N THR A 467 -15.78 -60.09 -23.86
CA THR A 467 -14.97 -58.92 -23.57
C THR A 467 -14.23 -59.05 -22.24
N GLN A 468 -12.95 -58.65 -22.24
CA GLN A 468 -12.11 -58.62 -21.06
C GLN A 468 -11.55 -57.22 -20.81
N PHE A 469 -11.70 -56.75 -19.58
CA PHE A 469 -11.04 -55.54 -19.08
C PHE A 469 -9.88 -55.91 -18.19
N LYS A 470 -8.72 -55.34 -18.49
CA LYS A 470 -7.54 -55.43 -17.62
C LYS A 470 -7.20 -54.05 -17.10
N PHE A 471 -7.40 -53.79 -15.81
CA PHE A 471 -7.00 -52.54 -15.15
C PHE A 471 -5.72 -52.73 -14.35
N SER A 472 -4.84 -51.73 -14.35
CA SER A 472 -3.71 -51.72 -13.41
C SER A 472 -4.18 -51.28 -12.02
N THR A 473 -3.69 -51.98 -11.00
CA THR A 473 -4.13 -51.82 -9.61
C THR A 473 -2.96 -51.34 -8.78
N LYS A 474 -1.93 -52.17 -8.62
CA LYS A 474 -0.70 -51.82 -7.96
C LYS A 474 0.47 -52.36 -8.76
N GLU A 475 1.31 -51.47 -9.28
CA GLU A 475 2.64 -51.86 -9.76
C GLU A 475 3.65 -51.83 -8.61
N ASP A 476 4.62 -52.74 -8.60
CA ASP A 476 5.79 -52.62 -7.72
C ASP A 476 6.84 -51.63 -8.29
N ASN A 477 6.69 -51.24 -9.57
CA ASN A 477 7.69 -50.48 -10.34
C ASN A 477 7.34 -49.00 -10.58
N ALA A 478 7.02 -48.25 -9.53
CA ALA A 478 7.02 -46.76 -9.48
C ALA A 478 6.25 -45.94 -10.56
N ASN A 479 5.58 -46.55 -11.56
CA ASN A 479 4.76 -45.83 -12.52
C ASN A 479 3.34 -45.71 -11.95
N TYR A 480 3.03 -44.56 -11.34
CA TYR A 480 1.78 -44.34 -10.63
C TYR A 480 0.63 -43.89 -11.54
N ALA A 481 0.92 -43.49 -12.78
CA ALA A 481 -0.05 -42.90 -13.70
C ALA A 481 -1.11 -43.88 -14.22
N ASP A 482 -0.78 -45.17 -14.29
CA ASP A 482 -1.66 -46.19 -14.87
C ASP A 482 -2.55 -46.87 -13.82
N ARG A 483 -2.34 -46.59 -12.53
CA ARG A 483 -3.06 -47.24 -11.43
C ARG A 483 -4.47 -46.71 -11.26
N ALA A 484 -5.39 -47.57 -10.84
CA ALA A 484 -6.67 -47.13 -10.31
C ALA A 484 -6.47 -46.15 -9.13
N GLN A 485 -7.08 -44.97 -9.23
CA GLN A 485 -6.90 -43.90 -8.25
C GLN A 485 -8.19 -43.12 -8.02
N ILE A 486 -8.46 -42.77 -6.76
CA ILE A 486 -9.49 -41.79 -6.44
C ILE A 486 -8.83 -40.42 -6.36
N VAL A 487 -9.23 -39.53 -7.25
CA VAL A 487 -8.86 -38.12 -7.21
C VAL A 487 -9.95 -37.38 -6.46
N ILE A 488 -9.63 -36.90 -5.26
CA ILE A 488 -10.54 -36.05 -4.49
C ILE A 488 -10.11 -34.59 -4.56
N SER A 489 -11.08 -33.70 -4.49
CA SER A 489 -10.84 -32.30 -4.20
C SER A 489 -11.67 -31.89 -2.99
N TYR A 490 -11.06 -31.12 -2.08
CA TYR A 490 -11.67 -30.78 -0.81
C TYR A 490 -11.24 -29.41 -0.30
N PHE A 491 -12.06 -28.84 0.58
CA PHE A 491 -11.67 -27.69 1.38
C PHE A 491 -11.19 -28.13 2.74
N VAL A 492 -10.19 -27.43 3.27
CA VAL A 492 -9.84 -27.50 4.69
C VAL A 492 -10.42 -26.26 5.35
N SER A 493 -11.37 -26.46 6.27
CA SER A 493 -11.88 -25.35 7.09
C SER A 493 -10.92 -25.18 8.27
N ASN A 494 -10.29 -24.01 8.40
CA ASN A 494 -9.30 -23.67 9.43
C ASN A 494 -7.91 -24.28 9.20
N ILE A 495 -7.21 -23.83 8.15
CA ILE A 495 -5.76 -23.73 8.28
C ILE A 495 -5.47 -22.35 8.88
N CYS A 496 -5.24 -22.29 10.19
CA CYS A 496 -4.50 -21.19 10.78
C CYS A 496 -3.05 -21.38 10.33
N LEU A 497 -2.71 -20.91 9.13
CA LEU A 497 -1.32 -20.71 8.79
C LEU A 497 -0.88 -19.48 9.60
N PRO A 498 0.12 -19.58 10.49
CA PRO A 498 0.69 -18.40 11.12
C PRO A 498 1.22 -17.53 9.99
N ILE A 499 0.57 -16.39 9.74
CA ILE A 499 1.08 -15.39 8.81
C ILE A 499 2.05 -14.53 9.60
N SER A 500 3.30 -14.49 9.15
CA SER A 500 4.31 -13.58 9.70
C SER A 500 4.34 -12.31 8.84
N GLY A 501 4.16 -11.16 9.49
CA GLY A 501 4.35 -9.84 8.86
C GLY A 501 5.50 -9.09 9.51
N THR A 502 6.15 -8.20 8.76
CA THR A 502 7.11 -7.25 9.32
C THR A 502 6.52 -5.85 9.26
N ASP A 503 6.51 -5.16 10.40
CA ASP A 503 6.12 -3.74 10.52
C ASP A 503 7.38 -2.88 10.56
N VAL A 504 7.67 -2.15 9.47
CA VAL A 504 8.89 -1.35 9.33
C VAL A 504 8.60 0.09 9.73
N GLN A 505 9.29 0.57 10.77
CA GLN A 505 9.05 1.88 11.37
C GLN A 505 10.35 2.67 11.52
N ILE A 506 10.28 3.99 11.33
CA ILE A 506 11.40 4.92 11.55
C ILE A 506 10.88 6.06 12.43
N ALA A 507 11.53 6.29 13.57
CA ALA A 507 11.13 7.33 14.53
C ALA A 507 12.35 8.00 15.19
N CYS A 508 12.12 9.16 15.80
CA CYS A 508 13.12 9.89 16.58
C CYS A 508 12.85 9.71 18.08
N GLU A 509 13.91 9.47 18.85
CA GLU A 509 13.91 9.29 20.32
C GLU A 509 13.12 8.06 20.82
N THR A 510 11.80 8.02 20.61
CA THR A 510 10.93 6.94 21.10
C THR A 510 9.83 6.57 20.12
N PHE A 511 9.34 5.32 20.18
CA PHE A 511 8.21 4.83 19.40
C PHE A 511 7.30 3.92 20.24
N ASP A 512 6.02 4.26 20.33
CA ASP A 512 5.01 3.39 20.93
C ASP A 512 4.52 2.38 19.90
N TRP A 513 4.65 1.08 20.20
CA TRP A 513 4.23 0.02 19.28
C TRP A 513 2.93 -0.65 19.71
N ILE A 514 2.36 -1.47 18.81
CA ILE A 514 1.07 -2.14 18.99
C ILE A 514 1.03 -3.13 20.16
N ASP A 515 2.19 -3.51 20.69
CA ASP A 515 2.33 -4.32 21.90
C ASP A 515 2.12 -3.53 23.20
N GLY A 516 1.92 -2.22 23.10
CA GLY A 516 1.74 -1.31 24.23
C GLY A 516 3.05 -0.90 24.90
N ASN A 517 4.21 -1.25 24.35
CA ASN A 517 5.52 -0.84 24.85
C ASN A 517 6.06 0.38 24.08
N THR A 518 6.81 1.22 24.80
CA THR A 518 7.57 2.33 24.22
C THR A 518 9.03 1.90 24.01
N TYR A 519 9.51 1.98 22.78
CA TYR A 519 10.87 1.64 22.38
C TYR A 519 11.72 2.91 22.28
N SER A 520 12.81 2.99 23.03
CA SER A 520 13.80 4.09 22.98
C SER A 520 15.09 3.74 22.22
N ALA A 521 15.13 2.56 21.60
CA ALA A 521 16.22 2.08 20.76
C ALA A 521 15.67 1.23 19.62
N SER A 522 16.42 1.14 18.51
CA SER A 522 16.07 0.29 17.36
C SER A 522 15.81 -1.15 17.79
N ASN A 523 14.80 -1.78 17.21
CA ASN A 523 14.37 -3.12 17.58
C ASN A 523 13.85 -3.89 16.36
N ASN A 524 14.44 -5.07 16.10
CA ASN A 524 14.03 -5.97 15.02
C ASN A 524 13.57 -7.36 15.52
N THR A 525 13.23 -7.45 16.80
CA THR A 525 12.93 -8.72 17.50
C THR A 525 11.60 -8.72 18.24
N ALA A 526 11.07 -7.53 18.55
CA ALA A 526 9.78 -7.42 19.21
C ALA A 526 8.69 -8.01 18.31
N THR A 527 7.86 -8.86 18.89
CA THR A 527 6.76 -9.51 18.19
C THR A 527 5.44 -9.24 18.90
N PHE A 528 4.38 -9.03 18.13
CA PHE A 528 3.02 -8.94 18.66
C PHE A 528 2.09 -9.89 17.95
N THR A 529 1.21 -10.54 18.71
CA THR A 529 0.25 -11.48 18.17
C THR A 529 -1.10 -10.80 18.00
N LEU A 530 -1.55 -10.69 16.75
CA LEU A 530 -2.86 -10.17 16.40
C LEU A 530 -3.82 -11.33 16.17
N THR A 531 -4.92 -11.35 16.93
CA THR A 531 -6.00 -12.30 16.68
C THR A 531 -6.99 -11.68 15.68
N ASN A 532 -7.15 -12.30 14.52
CA ASN A 532 -8.11 -11.84 13.52
C ASN A 532 -9.57 -12.07 14.00
N ALA A 533 -10.54 -11.51 13.26
CA ALA A 533 -11.96 -11.63 13.60
C ALA A 533 -12.48 -13.09 13.67
N THR A 534 -11.72 -14.04 13.13
CA THR A 534 -12.01 -15.48 13.17
C THR A 534 -11.25 -16.23 14.27
N GLY A 535 -10.58 -15.53 15.19
CA GLY A 535 -9.88 -16.14 16.32
C GLY A 535 -8.51 -16.74 15.98
N CYS A 536 -7.94 -16.42 14.83
CA CYS A 536 -6.61 -16.92 14.41
C CYS A 536 -5.52 -15.90 14.73
N ASP A 537 -4.40 -16.39 15.23
CA ASP A 537 -3.25 -15.58 15.63
C ASP A 537 -2.28 -15.35 14.45
N SER A 538 -1.86 -14.11 14.26
CA SER A 538 -0.81 -13.70 13.30
C SER A 538 0.31 -13.01 14.07
N VAL A 539 1.57 -13.32 13.75
CA VAL A 539 2.72 -12.72 14.43
C VAL A 539 3.27 -11.59 13.57
N VAL A 540 3.22 -10.37 14.08
CA VAL A 540 3.90 -9.22 13.48
C VAL A 540 5.23 -9.05 14.20
N THR A 541 6.33 -8.92 13.45
CA THR A 541 7.64 -8.56 13.99
C THR A 541 7.91 -7.08 13.68
N LEU A 542 8.31 -6.31 14.69
CA LEU A 542 8.74 -4.93 14.52
C LEU A 542 10.13 -4.91 13.87
N ASP A 543 10.33 -4.06 12.87
CA ASP A 543 11.63 -3.62 12.37
C ASP A 543 11.72 -2.09 12.51
N LEU A 544 12.10 -1.67 13.71
CA LEU A 544 12.17 -0.28 14.14
C LEU A 544 13.61 0.24 14.07
N THR A 545 13.78 1.38 13.40
CA THR A 545 14.98 2.21 13.51
C THR A 545 14.68 3.47 14.34
N ILE A 546 15.32 3.61 15.52
CA ILE A 546 15.31 4.85 16.31
C ILE A 546 16.54 5.67 15.98
N ASN A 547 16.31 6.87 15.47
CA ASN A 547 17.35 7.87 15.23
C ASN A 547 17.47 8.79 16.45
N THR A 548 18.69 9.12 16.86
CA THR A 548 18.96 10.03 17.99
C THR A 548 19.32 11.44 17.49
N PRO A 549 18.84 12.49 18.16
CA PRO A 549 19.31 13.84 17.89
C PRO A 549 20.79 13.96 18.25
N THR A 550 21.52 14.77 17.49
CA THR A 550 22.94 15.04 17.74
C THR A 550 23.12 16.45 18.28
N THR A 551 24.18 16.66 19.06
CA THR A 551 24.60 18.01 19.48
C THR A 551 25.92 18.37 18.81
N GLY A 552 26.10 19.65 18.49
CA GLY A 552 27.32 20.17 17.90
C GLY A 552 27.66 21.55 18.44
N THR A 553 28.94 21.94 18.34
CA THR A 553 29.41 23.28 18.68
C THR A 553 29.97 23.94 17.42
N ASP A 554 29.48 25.13 17.11
CA ASP A 554 29.96 25.96 16.02
C ASP A 554 30.90 27.03 16.59
N VAL A 555 32.21 26.90 16.33
CA VAL A 555 33.24 27.78 16.89
C VAL A 555 33.59 28.88 15.90
N GLN A 556 33.35 30.13 16.27
CA GLN A 556 33.51 31.29 15.39
C GLN A 556 34.33 32.39 16.06
N VAL A 557 35.14 33.09 15.27
CA VAL A 557 35.92 34.26 15.73
C VAL A 557 35.69 35.40 14.74
N ALA A 558 35.23 36.54 15.22
CA ALA A 558 34.93 37.71 14.40
C ALA A 558 35.31 39.03 15.10
N CYS A 559 35.35 40.11 14.32
CA CYS A 559 35.59 41.48 14.79
C CYS A 559 34.28 42.25 14.83
N GLU A 560 34.04 43.02 15.90
CA GLU A 560 32.85 43.86 16.11
C GLU A 560 31.51 43.12 16.18
N THR A 561 31.05 42.52 15.07
CA THR A 561 29.77 41.82 14.98
C THR A 561 29.85 40.50 14.19
N PHE A 562 28.92 39.60 14.46
CA PHE A 562 28.78 38.33 13.74
C PHE A 562 27.30 37.95 13.58
N ASP A 563 26.86 37.69 12.34
CA ASP A 563 25.53 37.15 12.05
C ASP A 563 25.57 35.63 12.13
N TRP A 564 24.71 35.03 12.96
CA TRP A 564 24.65 33.58 13.12
C TRP A 564 23.40 32.96 12.46
N ILE A 565 23.38 31.62 12.38
CA ILE A 565 22.34 30.84 11.68
C ILE A 565 20.94 30.97 12.29
N ASP A 566 20.84 31.51 13.50
CA ASP A 566 19.58 31.84 14.16
C ASP A 566 18.95 33.15 13.64
N GLY A 567 19.65 33.86 12.75
CA GLY A 567 19.23 35.13 12.17
C GLY A 567 19.51 36.35 13.06
N ASN A 568 20.24 36.19 14.17
CA ASN A 568 20.63 37.28 15.06
C ASN A 568 22.07 37.76 14.79
N THR A 569 22.28 39.06 15.02
CA THR A 569 23.62 39.69 15.00
C THR A 569 24.16 39.80 16.42
N TYR A 570 25.34 39.24 16.66
CA TYR A 570 26.03 39.24 17.94
C TYR A 570 27.14 40.28 17.95
N SER A 571 27.08 41.26 18.86
CA SER A 571 28.12 42.29 19.06
C SER A 571 29.05 42.02 20.26
N ALA A 572 28.90 40.86 20.89
CA ALA A 572 29.73 40.39 21.98
C ALA A 572 29.87 38.86 21.90
N SER A 573 30.95 38.32 22.48
CA SER A 573 31.19 36.87 22.57
C SER A 573 29.99 36.15 23.20
N ASN A 574 29.63 34.99 22.67
CA ASN A 574 28.48 34.21 23.11
C ASN A 574 28.76 32.72 23.03
N ASN A 575 28.53 32.00 24.12
CA ASN A 575 28.71 30.54 24.22
C ASN A 575 27.42 29.80 24.66
N THR A 576 26.26 30.46 24.51
CA THR A 576 24.96 29.98 25.00
C THR A 576 23.87 29.95 23.95
N ALA A 577 24.04 30.68 22.84
CA ALA A 577 23.07 30.68 21.76
C ALA A 577 22.98 29.28 21.14
N THR A 578 21.75 28.81 20.91
CA THR A 578 21.48 27.49 20.33
C THR A 578 20.53 27.61 19.16
N PHE A 579 20.70 26.76 18.15
CA PHE A 579 19.80 26.65 17.01
C PHE A 579 19.49 25.19 16.69
N THR A 580 18.24 24.90 16.35
CA THR A 580 17.78 23.54 16.03
C THR A 580 17.76 23.31 14.53
N LEU A 581 18.45 22.27 14.07
CA LEU A 581 18.53 21.85 12.68
C LEU A 581 18.09 20.39 12.55
N THR A 582 17.34 20.05 11.51
CA THR A 582 17.04 18.65 11.21
C THR A 582 18.29 17.97 10.64
N ASN A 583 18.77 16.90 11.28
CA ASN A 583 19.94 16.15 10.80
C ASN A 583 19.60 15.28 9.57
N ALA A 584 20.63 14.66 8.98
CA ALA A 584 20.47 13.78 7.81
C ALA A 584 19.54 12.57 8.05
N ALA A 585 19.27 12.23 9.32
CA ALA A 585 18.38 11.16 9.73
C ALA A 585 16.94 11.64 10.04
N GLY A 586 16.64 12.92 9.81
CA GLY A 586 15.31 13.49 9.98
C GLY A 586 14.96 13.92 11.41
N CYS A 587 15.90 13.92 12.35
CA CYS A 587 15.67 14.31 13.75
C CYS A 587 16.25 15.70 14.07
N ASP A 588 15.55 16.42 14.94
CA ASP A 588 15.94 17.75 15.40
C ASP A 588 17.22 17.70 16.24
N SER A 589 18.29 18.31 15.77
CA SER A 589 19.62 18.37 16.40
C SER A 589 19.91 19.80 16.87
N VAL A 590 20.63 19.95 17.99
CA VAL A 590 20.92 21.26 18.58
C VAL A 590 22.38 21.64 18.34
N VAL A 591 22.61 22.76 17.68
CA VAL A 591 23.94 23.39 17.53
C VAL A 591 24.07 24.52 18.53
N THR A 592 25.17 24.57 19.27
CA THR A 592 25.51 25.65 20.20
C THR A 592 26.61 26.52 19.59
N LEU A 593 26.43 27.83 19.61
CA LEU A 593 27.46 28.80 19.20
C LEU A 593 28.54 28.90 20.28
N ASP A 594 29.80 28.89 19.88
CA ASP A 594 30.95 29.35 20.67
C ASP A 594 31.66 30.47 19.90
N LEU A 595 31.15 31.68 20.09
CA LEU A 595 31.60 32.89 19.41
C LEU A 595 32.52 33.72 20.30
N THR A 596 33.69 34.05 19.76
CA THR A 596 34.57 35.09 20.31
C THR A 596 34.52 36.34 19.42
N ILE A 597 34.01 37.46 19.96
CA ILE A 597 34.10 38.78 19.33
C ILE A 597 35.32 39.50 19.91
N ASN A 598 36.28 39.80 19.03
CA ASN A 598 37.43 40.63 19.35
C ASN A 598 37.08 42.11 19.11
N THR A 599 37.44 42.97 20.06
CA THR A 599 37.35 44.42 19.93
C THR A 599 38.72 45.04 20.17
N VAL A 600 38.99 46.18 19.52
CA VAL A 600 40.25 46.91 19.67
C VAL A 600 39.94 48.27 20.29
N ASN A 601 40.72 48.69 21.28
CA ASN A 601 40.58 50.03 21.84
C ASN A 601 41.28 51.06 20.95
N VAL A 602 40.51 51.95 20.32
CA VAL A 602 41.03 53.00 19.45
C VAL A 602 41.10 54.38 20.10
N MET A 603 40.98 54.45 21.43
CA MET A 603 41.13 55.70 22.16
C MET A 603 42.57 56.20 22.11
N THR A 604 42.73 57.53 22.09
CA THR A 604 44.03 58.19 22.10
C THR A 604 44.11 59.20 23.23
N THR A 605 45.33 59.38 23.74
CA THR A 605 45.70 60.42 24.72
C THR A 605 46.68 61.40 24.10
N VAL A 606 46.59 62.68 24.45
CA VAL A 606 47.39 63.76 23.85
C VAL A 606 48.18 64.49 24.93
N ASP A 607 49.49 64.62 24.73
CA ASP A 607 50.38 65.42 25.56
C ASP A 607 51.24 66.33 24.66
N GLU A 608 51.01 67.64 24.76
CA GLU A 608 51.58 68.67 23.87
C GLU A 608 51.44 68.36 22.37
N LEU A 609 52.51 67.88 21.73
CA LEU A 609 52.59 67.52 20.30
C LEU A 609 52.50 66.01 20.05
N THR A 610 52.42 65.19 21.11
CA THR A 610 52.47 63.73 21.02
C THR A 610 51.10 63.14 21.27
N ILE A 611 50.62 62.33 20.32
CA ILE A 611 49.40 61.54 20.42
C ILE A 611 49.80 60.09 20.68
N THR A 612 49.18 59.44 21.65
CA THR A 612 49.46 58.05 22.03
C THR A 612 48.19 57.22 21.94
N ALA A 613 48.26 56.05 21.29
CA ALA A 613 47.18 55.08 21.29
C ALA A 613 47.09 54.39 22.67
N ASP A 614 45.91 54.36 23.28
CA ASP A 614 45.73 53.85 24.65
C ASP A 614 45.83 52.32 24.71
N GLN A 615 45.47 51.61 23.64
CA GLN A 615 45.67 50.15 23.53
C GLN A 615 47.16 49.86 23.53
N ALA A 616 47.64 49.10 24.51
CA ALA A 616 49.02 48.63 24.57
C ALA A 616 49.17 47.27 23.87
N GLY A 617 50.34 47.00 23.30
CA GLY A 617 50.67 45.68 22.72
C GLY A 617 50.04 45.37 21.36
N ALA A 618 49.42 46.35 20.72
CA ALA A 618 48.90 46.25 19.35
C ALA A 618 49.96 46.65 18.32
N THR A 619 49.64 46.51 17.03
CA THR A 619 50.40 47.17 15.95
C THR A 619 49.69 48.45 15.54
N TYR A 620 50.47 49.50 15.25
CA TYR A 620 49.94 50.84 14.97
C TYR A 620 50.37 51.30 13.58
N GLN A 621 49.52 52.07 12.93
CA GLN A 621 49.86 52.82 11.73
C GLN A 621 49.20 54.19 11.81
N TRP A 622 50.01 55.25 11.91
CA TRP A 622 49.49 56.62 11.94
C TRP A 622 49.09 57.07 10.54
N ILE A 623 47.99 57.81 10.46
CA ILE A 623 47.43 58.35 9.23
C ILE A 623 47.18 59.85 9.37
N ASP A 624 47.29 60.56 8.25
CA ASP A 624 46.84 61.93 8.11
C ASP A 624 45.35 61.93 7.77
N CYS A 625 44.52 62.52 8.63
CA CYS A 625 43.06 62.51 8.48
C CYS A 625 42.55 63.34 7.31
N ALA A 626 43.30 64.35 6.85
CA ALA A 626 42.89 65.18 5.72
C ALA A 626 43.05 64.44 4.40
N THR A 627 44.06 63.56 4.30
CA THR A 627 44.34 62.76 3.10
C THR A 627 43.92 61.30 3.20
N ASN A 628 43.63 60.83 4.41
CA ASN A 628 43.39 59.42 4.75
C ASN A 628 44.53 58.49 4.29
N MET A 629 45.77 59.02 4.25
CA MET A 629 46.97 58.27 3.85
C MET A 629 47.83 57.96 5.06
N GLU A 630 48.49 56.81 5.02
CA GLU A 630 49.50 56.39 5.98
C GLU A 630 50.67 57.38 6.03
N ILE A 631 51.11 57.70 7.23
CA ILE A 631 52.33 58.45 7.48
C ILE A 631 53.48 57.43 7.48
N PRO A 632 54.35 57.43 6.46
CA PRO A 632 55.29 56.33 6.27
C PRO A 632 56.29 56.22 7.43
N GLY A 633 56.39 55.02 8.02
CA GLY A 633 57.33 54.72 9.10
C GLY A 633 56.83 55.03 10.51
N GLU A 634 55.69 55.70 10.65
CA GLU A 634 55.09 56.00 11.95
C GLU A 634 54.20 54.85 12.41
N THR A 635 54.83 53.84 13.04
CA THR A 635 54.17 52.61 13.52
C THR A 635 54.31 52.38 15.03
N ASN A 636 54.86 53.37 15.74
CA ASN A 636 54.95 53.33 17.19
C ASN A 636 53.60 53.64 17.84
N GLN A 637 53.41 53.19 19.09
CA GLN A 637 52.21 53.49 19.88
C GLN A 637 51.98 55.00 20.06
N SER A 638 53.05 55.79 20.06
CA SER A 638 53.02 57.24 20.14
C SER A 638 53.58 57.88 18.86
N PHE A 639 52.94 58.97 18.43
CA PHE A 639 53.36 59.80 17.30
C PHE A 639 53.48 61.25 17.75
N THR A 640 54.64 61.87 17.49
CA THR A 640 54.87 63.30 17.74
C THR A 640 54.75 64.08 16.44
N ALA A 641 53.76 64.95 16.34
CA ALA A 641 53.50 65.73 15.14
C ALA A 641 54.60 66.77 14.89
N THR A 642 55.19 66.74 13.69
CA THR A 642 56.22 67.70 13.23
C THR A 642 55.65 68.85 12.40
N SER A 643 54.34 68.84 12.17
CA SER A 643 53.58 69.86 11.44
C SER A 643 52.19 69.99 12.06
N ASN A 644 51.53 71.11 11.82
CA ASN A 644 50.12 71.24 12.17
C ASN A 644 49.27 70.35 11.25
N GLY A 645 48.31 69.63 11.81
CA GLY A 645 47.47 68.67 11.08
C GLY A 645 46.52 67.88 11.99
N ASP A 646 45.67 67.08 11.37
CA ASP A 646 44.76 66.15 12.03
C ASP A 646 45.27 64.72 11.83
N TYR A 647 45.45 63.98 12.91
CA TYR A 647 46.09 62.67 12.91
C TYR A 647 45.21 61.62 13.59
N ALA A 648 45.19 60.41 13.04
CA ALA A 648 44.56 59.24 13.65
C ALA A 648 45.50 58.05 13.58
N VAL A 649 45.22 57.00 14.36
CA VAL A 649 45.98 55.77 14.39
C VAL A 649 45.08 54.59 14.07
N VAL A 650 45.49 53.77 13.10
CA VAL A 650 44.93 52.44 12.89
C VAL A 650 45.58 51.52 13.92
N VAL A 651 44.78 50.94 14.80
CA VAL A 651 45.21 50.00 15.84
C VAL A 651 44.79 48.61 15.42
N THR A 652 45.73 47.66 15.38
CA THR A 652 45.47 46.27 15.01
C THR A 652 45.89 45.33 16.13
N GLU A 653 44.95 44.53 16.63
CA GLU A 653 45.18 43.49 17.66
C GLU A 653 44.33 42.25 17.34
N ASN A 654 44.90 41.04 17.50
CA ASN A 654 44.20 39.77 17.24
C ASN A 654 43.52 39.69 15.86
N ASN A 655 44.18 40.25 14.82
CA ASN A 655 43.68 40.38 13.44
C ASN A 655 42.46 41.30 13.24
N CYS A 656 42.01 42.01 14.27
CA CYS A 656 41.02 43.08 14.14
C CYS A 656 41.73 44.42 14.05
N SER A 657 41.27 45.31 13.16
CA SER A 657 41.82 46.65 13.02
C SER A 657 40.70 47.67 13.06
N ASP A 658 40.88 48.74 13.82
CA ASP A 658 39.96 49.87 13.85
C ASP A 658 40.78 51.18 13.95
N THR A 659 40.18 52.30 13.59
CA THR A 659 40.86 53.60 13.46
C THR A 659 40.37 54.58 14.52
N SER A 660 41.30 55.22 15.21
CA SER A 660 40.96 56.25 16.19
C SER A 660 40.22 57.42 15.56
N ALA A 661 39.50 58.18 16.39
CA ALA A 661 39.07 59.51 15.98
C ALA A 661 40.28 60.41 15.66
N CYS A 662 40.07 61.36 14.76
CA CYS A 662 41.09 62.33 14.39
C CYS A 662 41.37 63.32 15.53
N THR A 663 42.65 63.57 15.77
CA THR A 663 43.16 64.47 16.80
C THR A 663 43.95 65.62 16.16
N SER A 664 43.58 66.86 16.48
CA SER A 664 44.17 68.07 15.89
C SER A 664 45.41 68.57 16.66
N ILE A 665 46.52 68.80 15.95
CA ILE A 665 47.72 69.48 16.46
C ILE A 665 47.89 70.82 15.72
N THR A 666 48.03 71.94 16.46
CA THR A 666 48.03 73.30 15.88
C THR A 666 49.21 74.20 16.33
N THR A 667 50.13 73.68 17.14
CA THR A 667 51.19 74.45 17.81
C THR A 667 52.61 74.18 17.31
N VAL A 668 52.80 73.44 16.21
CA VAL A 668 54.13 73.15 15.65
C VAL A 668 54.61 74.36 14.85
N GLY A 669 55.48 75.20 15.43
CA GLY A 669 56.04 76.37 14.74
C GLY A 669 56.54 77.55 15.59
N LEU A 670 56.56 77.45 16.93
CA LEU A 670 57.10 78.50 17.80
C LEU A 670 58.31 77.99 18.61
N GLU A 671 59.45 77.81 17.93
CA GLU A 671 60.77 77.80 18.58
C GLU A 671 61.67 78.94 18.08
N ASN A 672 62.29 79.62 19.05
CA ASN A 672 63.17 80.78 18.91
C ASN A 672 64.41 80.48 18.05
N ASN A 673 64.45 80.98 16.81
CA ASN A 673 65.60 80.85 15.90
C ASN A 673 66.12 82.21 15.36
N MET A 674 66.35 83.18 16.26
CA MET A 674 66.79 84.55 15.93
C MET A 674 68.27 84.84 16.28
N ALA A 675 69.14 83.83 16.32
CA ALA A 675 70.52 83.95 16.83
C ALA A 675 71.65 84.04 15.78
N GLN A 676 71.38 84.03 14.47
CA GLN A 676 72.45 83.85 13.45
C GLN A 676 72.79 85.05 12.54
N ILE A 677 72.27 86.27 12.74
CA ILE A 677 72.68 87.45 11.95
C ILE A 677 73.34 88.51 12.84
N ALA A 678 74.65 88.75 12.68
CA ALA A 678 75.43 89.65 13.52
C ALA A 678 75.43 91.11 12.99
N ILE A 679 74.31 91.82 13.17
CA ILE A 679 74.21 93.25 12.84
C ILE A 679 74.66 94.12 14.01
N LYS A 680 75.53 95.10 13.75
CA LYS A 680 76.00 96.11 14.72
C LYS A 680 75.72 97.52 14.20
N ALA A 681 75.48 98.45 15.13
CA ALA A 681 75.34 99.88 14.82
C ALA A 681 76.26 100.70 15.73
N TYR A 682 77.16 101.50 15.14
CA TYR A 682 78.15 102.28 15.90
C TYR A 682 78.55 103.58 15.17
N PRO A 683 79.06 104.61 15.89
CA PRO A 683 79.01 104.73 17.35
C PRO A 683 77.55 104.84 17.81
N ASN A 684 77.25 104.29 18.98
CA ASN A 684 75.92 104.36 19.58
C ASN A 684 76.10 104.54 21.11
N PRO A 685 75.95 105.76 21.66
CA PRO A 685 75.32 106.94 21.04
C PRO A 685 76.11 107.63 19.90
N SER A 686 75.44 108.42 19.06
CA SER A 686 76.08 109.24 18.01
C SER A 686 75.49 110.65 17.93
N ARG A 687 76.30 111.63 17.48
CA ARG A 687 75.88 113.02 17.21
C ARG A 687 75.53 113.29 15.75
N ASN A 688 76.24 112.65 14.81
CA ASN A 688 76.19 113.01 13.38
C ASN A 688 75.85 111.83 12.46
N THR A 689 76.39 110.63 12.73
CA THR A 689 76.22 109.47 11.85
C THR A 689 76.19 108.14 12.62
N PHE A 690 75.39 107.18 12.16
CA PHE A 690 75.46 105.77 12.58
C PHE A 690 75.95 104.92 11.42
N THR A 691 76.96 104.08 11.67
CA THR A 691 77.40 103.04 10.74
C THR A 691 76.72 101.73 11.11
N ILE A 692 76.02 101.13 10.16
CA ILE A 692 75.39 99.82 10.29
C ILE A 692 76.30 98.83 9.58
N GLU A 693 76.79 97.82 10.31
CA GLU A 693 77.70 96.80 9.79
C GLU A 693 77.07 95.42 9.94
N SER A 694 77.24 94.60 8.91
CA SER A 694 76.77 93.23 8.80
C SER A 694 77.92 92.34 8.31
N ASP A 695 77.97 91.10 8.79
CA ASP A 695 78.90 90.06 8.35
C ASP A 695 78.55 89.49 6.96
N MET A 696 77.39 89.85 6.40
CA MET A 696 76.92 89.48 5.06
C MET A 696 76.60 90.72 4.21
N LEU A 697 76.70 90.59 2.88
CA LEU A 697 76.21 91.58 1.92
C LEU A 697 74.71 91.80 2.14
N LEU A 698 74.29 93.07 2.26
CA LEU A 698 72.89 93.44 2.42
C LEU A 698 72.13 93.41 1.07
N SER A 699 72.25 92.32 0.31
CA SER A 699 71.59 92.18 -0.99
C SER A 699 70.07 92.09 -0.82
N ALA A 700 69.35 93.09 -1.33
CA ALA A 700 67.88 93.23 -1.30
C ALA A 700 67.28 93.28 0.13
N VAL A 701 67.64 94.33 0.88
CA VAL A 701 67.27 94.50 2.30
C VAL A 701 66.99 95.98 2.57
N GLY A 702 65.85 96.28 3.21
CA GLY A 702 65.49 97.64 3.62
C GLY A 702 65.99 97.97 5.03
N ILE A 703 66.62 99.13 5.21
CA ILE A 703 66.89 99.72 6.52
C ILE A 703 65.79 100.74 6.81
N TYR A 704 65.14 100.61 7.97
CA TYR A 704 64.12 101.55 8.44
C TYR A 704 64.38 101.95 9.90
N VAL A 705 64.32 103.26 10.15
CA VAL A 705 64.48 103.83 11.49
C VAL A 705 63.20 104.55 11.88
N VAL A 706 62.68 104.21 13.05
CA VAL A 706 61.52 104.89 13.64
C VAL A 706 61.90 105.53 14.98
N SER A 707 61.28 106.65 15.32
CA SER A 707 61.35 107.20 16.69
C SER A 707 60.48 106.38 17.65
N VAL A 708 60.60 106.62 18.96
CA VAL A 708 59.85 105.92 20.01
C VAL A 708 58.33 106.04 19.90
N ASP A 709 57.81 107.06 19.21
CA ASP A 709 56.39 107.27 18.90
C ASP A 709 55.95 106.60 17.58
N GLY A 710 56.84 105.81 16.94
CA GLY A 710 56.54 105.04 15.74
C GLY A 710 56.62 105.83 14.42
N LYS A 711 57.03 107.09 14.45
CA LYS A 711 57.21 107.90 13.24
C LYS A 711 58.44 107.44 12.46
N GLU A 712 58.30 107.22 11.15
CA GLU A 712 59.42 106.90 10.26
C GLU A 712 60.35 108.11 10.09
N ILE A 713 61.63 107.89 10.36
CA ILE A 713 62.69 108.91 10.38
C ILE A 713 63.63 108.75 9.19
N PHE A 714 63.89 107.51 8.80
CA PHE A 714 64.79 107.18 7.71
C PHE A 714 64.40 105.83 7.11
N LYS A 715 64.44 105.74 5.79
CA LYS A 715 64.22 104.51 5.05
C LYS A 715 65.08 104.46 3.80
N THR A 716 65.71 103.32 3.55
CA THR A 716 66.41 103.04 2.30
C THR A 716 66.30 101.56 1.96
N ASN A 717 66.22 101.27 0.67
CA ASN A 717 66.17 99.92 0.11
C ASN A 717 67.30 99.83 -0.95
N ASP A 718 67.93 98.66 -1.11
CA ASP A 718 69.02 98.37 -2.08
C ASP A 718 70.45 98.75 -1.67
N ILE A 719 70.87 98.35 -0.46
CA ILE A 719 72.26 98.52 0.01
C ILE A 719 73.15 97.38 -0.53
N GLN A 720 73.88 97.61 -1.61
CA GLN A 720 74.83 96.62 -2.17
C GLN A 720 76.21 96.65 -1.46
N SER A 721 76.21 96.73 -0.13
CA SER A 721 77.42 96.77 0.71
C SER A 721 77.19 96.11 2.07
N SER A 722 78.27 95.63 2.70
CA SER A 722 78.25 95.07 4.08
C SER A 722 78.23 96.16 5.18
N SER A 723 78.28 97.43 4.78
CA SER A 723 78.26 98.58 5.67
C SER A 723 77.49 99.75 5.05
N TYR A 724 76.69 100.45 5.86
CA TYR A 724 75.91 101.62 5.45
C TYR A 724 75.94 102.73 6.51
N ILE A 725 76.11 103.97 6.08
CA ILE A 725 76.19 105.13 6.98
C ILE A 725 74.89 105.94 6.89
N ILE A 726 74.21 106.07 8.02
CA ILE A 726 73.02 106.91 8.20
C ILE A 726 73.45 108.25 8.79
N ASN A 727 73.10 109.35 8.15
CA ASN A 727 73.30 110.69 8.71
C ASN A 727 72.14 111.05 9.65
N CYS A 728 72.44 111.25 10.93
CA CYS A 728 71.49 111.61 11.97
C CYS A 728 71.65 113.05 12.48
N SER A 729 72.46 113.89 11.82
CA SER A 729 72.78 115.25 12.29
C SER A 729 71.55 116.15 12.45
N GLN A 730 70.48 115.87 11.71
CA GLN A 730 69.21 116.62 11.72
C GLN A 730 68.15 115.98 12.65
N TRP A 731 68.46 114.85 13.30
CA TRP A 731 67.53 114.17 14.20
C TRP A 731 67.56 114.83 15.58
N THR A 732 66.41 114.91 16.23
CA THR A 732 66.32 115.37 17.63
C THR A 732 67.03 114.39 18.57
N PRO A 733 67.73 114.86 19.62
CA PRO A 733 68.27 113.97 20.65
C PRO A 733 67.22 113.03 21.22
N GLY A 734 67.52 111.73 21.30
CA GLY A 734 66.53 110.73 21.69
C GLY A 734 66.87 109.30 21.28
N VAL A 735 65.94 108.39 21.58
CA VAL A 735 66.03 106.97 21.23
C VAL A 735 65.30 106.71 19.92
N TYR A 736 65.90 105.88 19.08
CA TYR A 736 65.35 105.42 17.81
C TYR A 736 65.47 103.90 17.72
N PHE A 737 64.61 103.27 16.93
CA PHE A 737 64.67 101.85 16.64
C PHE A 737 65.01 101.66 15.17
N LEU A 738 66.21 101.16 14.93
CA LEU A 738 66.66 100.68 13.65
C LEU A 738 66.13 99.27 13.46
N THR A 739 65.56 98.99 12.30
CA THR A 739 65.28 97.62 11.90
C THR A 739 65.90 97.36 10.54
N VAL A 740 66.51 96.20 10.41
CA VAL A 740 67.09 95.69 9.16
C VAL A 740 66.26 94.49 8.75
N ALA A 741 65.55 94.58 7.62
CA ALA A 741 64.70 93.51 7.09
C ALA A 741 65.36 92.77 5.93
N THR A 742 65.69 91.51 6.16
CA THR A 742 66.23 90.58 5.16
C THR A 742 65.13 89.66 4.63
N GLU A 743 65.39 88.93 3.54
CA GLU A 743 64.52 87.85 3.06
C GLU A 743 64.23 86.79 4.14
N ASN A 744 65.14 86.64 5.10
CA ASN A 744 65.06 85.64 6.19
C ASN A 744 64.52 86.21 7.51
N GLY A 745 64.05 87.48 7.54
CA GLY A 745 63.46 88.10 8.72
C GLY A 745 64.07 89.45 9.11
N ASN A 746 63.57 90.01 10.22
CA ASN A 746 63.87 91.38 10.65
C ASN A 746 64.63 91.38 11.97
N LYS A 747 65.71 92.16 12.07
CA LYS A 747 66.42 92.40 13.34
C LYS A 747 66.32 93.86 13.74
N MET A 748 65.91 94.10 14.99
CA MET A 748 65.76 95.44 15.56
C MET A 748 66.92 95.78 16.50
N LEU A 749 67.42 97.00 16.41
CA LEU A 749 68.50 97.56 17.22
C LEU A 749 68.06 98.93 17.73
N LYS A 750 68.39 99.24 18.99
CA LYS A 750 68.19 100.56 19.57
C LYS A 750 69.34 101.50 19.18
N LEU A 751 69.04 102.67 18.63
CA LEU A 751 69.99 103.77 18.38
C LEU A 751 69.74 104.94 19.34
N VAL A 752 70.80 105.61 19.80
CA VAL A 752 70.72 106.76 20.71
C VAL A 752 71.40 107.97 20.05
N LYS A 753 70.60 108.98 19.71
CA LYS A 753 71.08 110.28 19.21
C LYS A 753 71.34 111.20 20.40
N GLU A 754 72.56 111.73 20.49
CA GLU A 754 72.94 112.79 21.46
C GLU A 754 72.57 114.20 21.00
#